data_AF-A0A660Q4B3-F1
#
_entry.id   AF-A0A660Q4B3-F1
#
_cell.length_a   1.000
_cell.length_b   1.000
_cell.length_c   1.000
_cell.angle_alpha   90.00
_cell.angle_beta   90.00
_cell.angle_gamma   90.00
#
_symmetry.space_group_name_H-M   'P 1'
#
loop_
_entity.id
_entity.type
_entity.pdbx_description
1 polymer ?
#
loop_
_entity_poly.entity_id
_entity_poly.type
_entity_poly.pdbx_seq_one_letter_code
_entity_poly.pdbx_strand_id
1 'polypeptide(L)'
;MLLLIAFLLLTWSAYGLDYKKEARIDLLAKTPPEYRAAAPHFAASELCTVRNDAGGELMGVSHWLLGNELYKSYQNPGLSCDGPYPFTVEEIYMVLWFDYATTIYVSVDVESADVTNPGCPFPGDLLSLSSTYEVVIPGGGLYQVAVPLDSPAVVDEPYFVGFYFADDVDTLSGASPVTDQVPVPCVSYNIWDAEIGFVDLYDTGFPSFPQFPGRLLLYSSGIPGGFGGEEPEPSVTIIKPNYNEIVVEDIIIWAAETSGSNIIDYVKFDYRTDNGAWTEIGLDEDGSRAMRNGIDPSVPGDGFTMPWDYSGLTEGNYWLKATVYDTLGRSSVDSIPVSIDPTPPVPFCVNPAKTDTICLPETLEITTADEDVSLVKFESKAAAMDYEIPVVTLDQSPFGAHYCGPVTGAIAIRYWFDQGNIYCMREGAQYITIDTVAARLADNMLTDENNGTYDDLFYYGLQQYILTHGNELRLNAYRNPDYHDFRTLLQERELILILGLSGEPGLYLVGAGVAGLEDDQERYAIKVSDPLTGSIMDVYLRNTGGGAEVYYDGSWHNLDLIITVAGYTHTVTRDFIGADNNVSGGWTTEWNTYDIFQDSLYFMTATVTDAEGRSDMKTSMSLHRCQSVSDPGDFNDDGTVNVGDALYLIEYIYKDGPEPVGGPGRADANCDDNIDLNDIIFIIKYVLAEGDAPCY
;
A
#
# COMPACT_ATOMS: atom_id res chain seq x y z
N MET A 1 -12.21 45.33 -44.57
CA MET A 1 -10.85 45.34 -45.16
C MET A 1 -9.87 45.02 -44.04
N LEU A 2 -9.68 43.73 -43.78
CA LEU A 2 -8.62 43.05 -43.00
C LEU A 2 -9.19 41.66 -42.65
N LEU A 3 -9.26 40.85 -43.71
CA LEU A 3 -9.53 39.42 -43.74
C LEU A 3 -8.37 38.88 -44.57
N LEU A 4 -7.70 37.82 -44.12
CA LEU A 4 -6.33 37.36 -44.45
C LEU A 4 -5.24 37.92 -43.52
N ILE A 5 -4.87 37.11 -42.51
CA ILE A 5 -3.51 36.56 -42.28
C ILE A 5 -3.63 35.73 -40.99
N ALA A 6 -3.67 34.40 -41.13
CA ALA A 6 -3.24 33.40 -40.15
C ALA A 6 -3.47 32.00 -40.75
N PHE A 7 -2.80 31.72 -41.86
CA PHE A 7 -2.61 30.36 -42.38
C PHE A 7 -1.11 30.20 -42.61
N LEU A 8 -0.54 29.09 -42.12
CA LEU A 8 0.87 28.74 -41.98
C LEU A 8 1.61 29.29 -40.75
N LEU A 9 1.68 28.45 -39.70
CA LEU A 9 2.93 27.85 -39.17
C LEU A 9 2.59 27.04 -37.91
N LEU A 10 2.79 25.72 -37.97
CA LEU A 10 3.41 24.87 -36.94
C LEU A 10 3.12 23.40 -37.25
N THR A 11 3.95 22.81 -38.12
CA THR A 11 4.29 21.39 -37.98
C THR A 11 5.32 21.30 -36.86
N TRP A 12 4.85 21.04 -35.65
CA TRP A 12 5.67 20.45 -34.59
C TRP A 12 4.85 19.32 -34.00
N SER A 13 5.31 18.10 -34.24
CA SER A 13 4.77 16.89 -33.62
C SER A 13 5.13 16.90 -32.14
N ALA A 14 4.16 17.23 -31.29
CA ALA A 14 4.21 16.82 -29.90
C ALA A 14 3.80 15.34 -29.84
N TYR A 15 4.77 14.49 -29.51
CA TYR A 15 4.52 13.12 -29.06
C TYR A 15 4.30 13.17 -27.55
N GLY A 16 3.30 12.44 -27.05
CA GLY A 16 3.08 12.16 -25.63
C GLY A 16 1.75 12.72 -25.11
N LEU A 17 1.09 11.93 -24.26
CA LEU A 17 -0.28 12.05 -23.73
C LEU A 17 -1.34 11.50 -24.70
N ASP A 18 -1.72 10.25 -24.48
CA ASP A 18 -2.93 9.67 -25.05
C ASP A 18 -4.14 10.17 -24.24
N TYR A 19 -4.41 11.48 -24.32
CA TYR A 19 -5.68 12.02 -23.84
C TYR A 19 -6.80 11.36 -24.63
N LYS A 20 -7.85 10.87 -23.94
CA LYS A 20 -9.01 10.16 -24.51
C LYS A 20 -9.40 10.77 -25.87
N LYS A 21 -9.09 10.07 -26.97
CA LYS A 21 -9.24 10.61 -28.33
C LYS A 21 -10.61 10.40 -28.96
N GLU A 22 -11.54 9.75 -28.26
CA GLU A 22 -12.80 9.33 -28.85
C GLU A 22 -14.00 9.77 -28.01
N ALA A 23 -14.98 10.41 -28.67
CA ALA A 23 -16.30 10.61 -28.09
C ALA A 23 -16.97 9.25 -27.86
N ARG A 24 -17.66 9.10 -26.73
CA ARG A 24 -18.34 7.85 -26.37
C ARG A 24 -19.83 8.06 -26.19
N ILE A 25 -20.58 6.97 -26.32
CA ILE A 25 -22.02 6.95 -26.11
C ILE A 25 -22.42 5.80 -25.19
N ASP A 26 -23.26 6.12 -24.21
CA ASP A 26 -23.80 5.16 -23.27
C ASP A 26 -25.32 5.14 -23.38
N LEU A 27 -25.90 3.97 -23.67
CA LEU A 27 -27.36 3.79 -23.68
C LEU A 27 -27.86 3.69 -22.23
N LEU A 28 -28.60 4.70 -21.80
CA LEU A 28 -29.16 4.79 -20.45
C LEU A 28 -30.53 4.11 -20.34
N ALA A 29 -31.39 4.25 -21.35
CA ALA A 29 -32.72 3.66 -21.36
C ALA A 29 -33.26 3.43 -22.79
N LYS A 30 -34.07 2.39 -23.00
CA LYS A 30 -34.72 2.09 -24.30
C LYS A 30 -36.16 2.63 -24.42
N THR A 31 -36.71 3.14 -23.33
CA THR A 31 -38.08 3.66 -23.28
C THR A 31 -38.04 5.18 -23.26
N PRO A 32 -38.94 5.87 -23.99
CA PRO A 32 -39.00 7.32 -24.00
C PRO A 32 -39.10 7.87 -22.58
N PRO A 33 -38.45 9.00 -22.28
CA PRO A 33 -38.71 9.77 -21.07
C PRO A 33 -40.08 10.46 -21.21
N GLU A 34 -41.14 9.67 -21.37
CA GLU A 34 -42.52 10.13 -21.26
C GLU A 34 -43.03 9.69 -19.89
N TYR A 35 -42.85 10.59 -18.92
CA TYR A 35 -43.19 10.49 -17.49
C TYR A 35 -42.45 9.36 -16.76
N ARG A 36 -41.42 9.74 -15.99
CA ARG A 36 -40.76 8.96 -14.91
C ARG A 36 -39.57 8.06 -15.29
N ALA A 37 -38.58 8.61 -16.00
CA ALA A 37 -37.21 8.10 -15.85
C ALA A 37 -36.52 8.86 -14.73
N ALA A 38 -36.02 8.16 -13.70
CA ALA A 38 -35.17 8.78 -12.70
C ALA A 38 -33.83 9.16 -13.35
N ALA A 39 -33.28 10.31 -12.99
CA ALA A 39 -31.94 10.71 -13.40
C ALA A 39 -30.96 9.55 -13.14
N PRO A 40 -30.16 9.16 -14.13
CA PRO A 40 -29.19 8.08 -13.94
C PRO A 40 -28.23 8.44 -12.79
N HIS A 41 -28.08 7.50 -11.87
CA HIS A 41 -27.02 7.51 -10.87
C HIS A 41 -25.78 6.88 -11.51
N PHE A 42 -24.72 7.66 -11.63
CA PHE A 42 -23.44 7.18 -12.15
C PHE A 42 -22.60 6.64 -10.99
N ALA A 43 -21.84 5.57 -11.24
CA ALA A 43 -20.90 5.03 -10.26
C ALA A 43 -19.84 6.10 -9.92
N ALA A 44 -19.33 6.08 -8.70
CA ALA A 44 -18.22 6.93 -8.29
C ALA A 44 -17.01 6.63 -9.19
N SER A 45 -16.68 7.56 -10.07
CA SER A 45 -15.42 7.56 -10.82
C SER A 45 -14.39 8.43 -10.11
N GLU A 46 -13.11 8.19 -10.40
CA GLU A 46 -11.97 9.01 -9.96
C GLU A 46 -12.08 10.49 -10.37
N LEU A 47 -12.94 10.80 -11.36
CA LEU A 47 -13.30 12.16 -11.75
C LEU A 47 -14.54 12.66 -11.00
N CYS A 48 -14.48 13.87 -10.45
CA CYS A 48 -15.67 14.52 -9.91
C CYS A 48 -16.60 14.97 -11.06
N THR A 49 -17.89 14.65 -10.92
CA THR A 49 -18.91 15.06 -11.89
C THR A 49 -19.64 16.29 -11.37
N VAL A 50 -19.63 17.37 -12.14
CA VAL A 50 -20.31 18.63 -11.82
C VAL A 50 -21.65 18.61 -12.53
N ARG A 51 -22.75 18.46 -11.79
CA ARG A 51 -24.12 18.48 -12.32
C ARG A 51 -24.91 19.60 -11.71
N ASN A 52 -25.71 20.28 -12.53
CA ASN A 52 -26.58 21.36 -12.10
C ASN A 52 -28.07 21.02 -12.24
N ASP A 53 -28.46 19.77 -12.52
CA ASP A 53 -29.87 19.35 -12.51
C ASP A 53 -30.37 19.01 -11.09
N ALA A 54 -31.69 18.89 -10.91
CA ALA A 54 -32.32 18.61 -9.61
C ALA A 54 -32.31 17.12 -9.24
N GLY A 55 -31.85 16.25 -10.16
CA GLY A 55 -32.26 14.87 -10.16
C GLY A 55 -33.77 14.70 -10.37
N GLY A 56 -34.25 13.46 -10.30
CA GLY A 56 -35.68 13.15 -10.42
C GLY A 56 -36.12 12.83 -11.86
N GLU A 57 -37.36 13.20 -12.22
CA GLU A 57 -37.97 12.83 -13.50
C GLU A 57 -37.39 13.63 -14.68
N LEU A 58 -37.00 12.94 -15.75
CA LEU A 58 -36.47 13.54 -16.97
C LEU A 58 -37.56 13.81 -18.02
N MET A 59 -37.39 14.87 -18.80
CA MET A 59 -38.28 15.28 -19.90
C MET A 59 -37.48 15.57 -21.18
N GLY A 60 -37.86 14.92 -22.28
CA GLY A 60 -37.35 15.24 -23.62
C GLY A 60 -38.08 16.43 -24.24
N VAL A 61 -37.34 17.36 -24.85
CA VAL A 61 -37.89 18.50 -25.59
C VAL A 61 -37.88 18.18 -27.09
N SER A 62 -38.97 17.60 -27.57
CA SER A 62 -39.08 17.15 -28.96
C SER A 62 -39.28 18.31 -29.94
N HIS A 63 -38.86 18.08 -31.20
CA HIS A 63 -38.97 19.03 -32.32
C HIS A 63 -38.23 20.36 -32.11
N TRP A 64 -37.28 20.40 -31.18
CA TRP A 64 -36.47 21.57 -30.90
C TRP A 64 -35.08 21.48 -31.53
N LEU A 65 -34.42 20.32 -31.43
CA LEU A 65 -33.08 20.12 -31.96
C LEU A 65 -33.11 20.01 -33.49
N LEU A 66 -32.46 20.95 -34.17
CA LEU A 66 -32.37 21.02 -35.64
C LEU A 66 -30.92 20.98 -36.13
N GLY A 67 -29.93 21.15 -35.25
CA GLY A 67 -28.52 21.30 -35.62
C GLY A 67 -28.13 22.75 -35.87
N ASN A 68 -26.82 22.99 -36.07
CA ASN A 68 -26.24 24.34 -36.12
C ASN A 68 -26.56 25.20 -34.89
N GLU A 69 -26.54 24.59 -33.71
CA GLU A 69 -26.97 25.20 -32.46
C GLU A 69 -26.05 24.83 -31.28
N LEU A 70 -25.84 25.78 -30.37
CA LEU A 70 -24.96 25.66 -29.21
C LEU A 70 -25.76 25.74 -27.92
N TYR A 71 -25.74 24.67 -27.13
CA TYR A 71 -26.32 24.64 -25.79
C TYR A 71 -25.26 24.98 -24.75
N LYS A 72 -25.63 25.76 -23.73
CA LYS A 72 -24.78 26.03 -22.57
C LYS A 72 -25.45 25.64 -21.27
N SER A 73 -24.66 25.19 -20.31
CA SER A 73 -25.12 24.89 -18.96
C SER A 73 -24.15 25.45 -17.93
N TYR A 74 -24.66 26.20 -16.95
CA TYR A 74 -23.88 26.74 -15.85
C TYR A 74 -23.43 25.60 -14.91
N GLN A 75 -22.13 25.55 -14.61
CA GLN A 75 -21.50 24.56 -13.77
C GLN A 75 -20.90 25.21 -12.53
N ASN A 76 -21.13 24.60 -11.36
CA ASN A 76 -20.52 25.04 -10.10
C ASN A 76 -19.95 23.83 -9.34
N PRO A 77 -18.66 23.51 -9.54
CA PRO A 77 -17.97 22.43 -8.84
C PRO A 77 -18.11 22.48 -7.33
N GLY A 78 -18.13 23.67 -6.71
CA GLY A 78 -18.23 23.81 -5.25
C GLY A 78 -19.56 23.40 -4.63
N LEU A 79 -20.54 22.98 -5.44
CA LEU A 79 -21.78 22.37 -4.94
C LEU A 79 -21.75 20.84 -4.98
N SER A 80 -20.82 20.23 -5.73
CA SER A 80 -20.82 18.79 -6.05
C SER A 80 -19.48 18.10 -5.80
N CYS A 81 -18.39 18.85 -5.61
CA CYS A 81 -17.03 18.34 -5.40
C CYS A 81 -16.45 18.93 -4.11
N ASP A 82 -15.77 18.11 -3.31
CA ASP A 82 -14.98 18.56 -2.16
C ASP A 82 -13.65 19.14 -2.65
N GLY A 83 -13.22 20.30 -2.11
CA GLY A 83 -12.00 20.99 -2.57
C GLY A 83 -11.96 21.20 -4.09
N PRO A 84 -12.98 21.82 -4.69
CA PRO A 84 -13.16 21.83 -6.14
C PRO A 84 -12.10 22.58 -6.93
N TYR A 85 -11.46 23.61 -6.37
CA TYR A 85 -10.78 24.66 -7.13
C TYR A 85 -9.27 24.70 -6.87
N PRO A 86 -8.40 24.72 -7.90
CA PRO A 86 -8.72 24.76 -9.33
C PRO A 86 -9.39 23.47 -9.83
N PHE A 87 -10.41 23.57 -10.68
CA PHE A 87 -11.09 22.40 -11.25
C PHE A 87 -10.60 22.18 -12.68
N THR A 88 -10.06 21.01 -12.99
CA THR A 88 -9.61 20.67 -14.35
C THR A 88 -10.71 19.91 -15.08
N VAL A 89 -11.44 20.61 -15.95
CA VAL A 89 -12.49 20.05 -16.80
C VAL A 89 -11.85 19.22 -17.91
N GLU A 90 -12.21 17.94 -18.00
CA GLU A 90 -11.69 17.04 -19.03
C GLU A 90 -12.72 16.70 -20.09
N GLU A 91 -13.98 16.56 -19.68
CA GLU A 91 -15.01 15.97 -20.52
C GLU A 91 -16.39 16.55 -20.25
N ILE A 92 -17.16 16.71 -21.32
CA ILE A 92 -18.50 17.28 -21.31
C ILE A 92 -19.50 16.25 -21.82
N TYR A 93 -20.65 16.19 -21.16
CA TYR A 93 -21.70 15.22 -21.40
C TYR A 93 -22.99 15.94 -21.72
N MET A 94 -23.71 15.44 -22.72
CA MET A 94 -25.11 15.80 -22.93
C MET A 94 -25.97 14.55 -23.02
N VAL A 95 -27.08 14.56 -22.29
CA VAL A 95 -28.09 13.49 -22.39
C VAL A 95 -29.11 13.86 -23.45
N LEU A 96 -29.30 12.94 -24.40
CA LEU A 96 -30.14 13.11 -25.58
C LEU A 96 -31.08 11.92 -25.76
N TRP A 97 -32.30 12.18 -26.19
CA TRP A 97 -33.24 11.16 -26.62
C TRP A 97 -33.23 11.03 -28.14
N PHE A 98 -33.31 9.81 -28.67
CA PHE A 98 -33.49 9.53 -30.10
C PHE A 98 -34.61 8.50 -30.29
N ASP A 99 -35.41 8.68 -31.35
CA ASP A 99 -36.43 7.72 -31.78
C ASP A 99 -35.84 6.66 -32.72
N TYR A 100 -34.82 7.02 -33.51
CA TYR A 100 -34.17 6.16 -34.50
C TYR A 100 -32.65 6.34 -34.53
N ALA A 101 -31.96 5.37 -35.15
CA ALA A 101 -30.52 5.46 -35.38
C ALA A 101 -30.18 6.67 -36.27
N THR A 102 -29.10 7.37 -35.96
CA THR A 102 -28.64 8.55 -36.69
C THR A 102 -27.15 8.79 -36.45
N THR A 103 -26.56 9.73 -37.18
CA THR A 103 -25.22 10.25 -36.91
C THR A 103 -25.33 11.73 -36.60
N ILE A 104 -24.64 12.18 -35.56
CA ILE A 104 -24.54 13.60 -35.18
C ILE A 104 -23.07 14.05 -35.22
N TYR A 105 -22.85 15.33 -35.53
CA TYR A 105 -21.53 15.95 -35.52
C TYR A 105 -21.50 16.99 -34.40
N VAL A 106 -20.65 16.79 -33.40
CA VAL A 106 -20.70 17.55 -32.15
C VAL A 106 -19.32 18.03 -31.71
N SER A 107 -19.25 19.19 -31.07
CA SER A 107 -18.06 19.67 -30.36
C SER A 107 -18.47 20.29 -29.03
N VAL A 108 -17.55 20.38 -28.09
CA VAL A 108 -17.81 20.92 -26.75
C VAL A 108 -16.83 22.00 -26.39
N ASP A 109 -17.22 22.90 -25.50
CA ASP A 109 -16.40 24.02 -25.08
C ASP A 109 -16.57 24.32 -23.59
N VAL A 110 -15.60 25.06 -23.05
CA VAL A 110 -15.66 25.62 -21.70
C VAL A 110 -15.48 27.12 -21.80
N GLU A 111 -16.38 27.88 -21.17
CA GLU A 111 -16.37 29.34 -21.10
C GLU A 111 -16.39 29.79 -19.65
N SER A 112 -15.73 30.91 -19.34
CA SER A 112 -15.88 31.58 -18.05
C SER A 112 -17.33 32.04 -17.82
N ALA A 113 -17.73 32.22 -16.55
CA ALA A 113 -19.03 32.83 -16.24
C ALA A 113 -18.89 34.34 -16.04
N ASP A 114 -19.55 35.14 -16.89
CA ASP A 114 -19.75 36.56 -16.61
C ASP A 114 -20.76 36.73 -15.48
N VAL A 115 -20.23 37.02 -14.29
CA VAL A 115 -21.00 37.24 -13.05
C VAL A 115 -21.21 38.73 -12.75
N THR A 116 -21.10 39.63 -13.74
CA THR A 116 -21.43 41.05 -13.58
C THR A 116 -22.84 41.25 -13.00
N ASN A 117 -23.76 40.33 -13.29
CA ASN A 117 -25.02 40.15 -12.56
C ASN A 117 -25.01 38.80 -11.81
N PRO A 118 -24.68 38.75 -10.51
CA PRO A 118 -24.55 37.49 -9.77
C PRO A 118 -25.84 36.67 -9.67
N GLY A 119 -27.01 37.30 -9.84
CA GLY A 119 -28.30 36.60 -9.85
C GLY A 119 -28.68 36.01 -11.21
N CYS A 120 -27.87 36.24 -12.24
CA CYS A 120 -28.07 35.76 -13.60
C CYS A 120 -26.71 35.65 -14.31
N PRO A 121 -25.91 34.62 -13.99
CA PRO A 121 -24.61 34.40 -14.63
C PRO A 121 -24.79 34.13 -16.12
N PHE A 122 -23.87 34.63 -16.95
CA PHE A 122 -23.97 34.55 -18.41
C PHE A 122 -22.69 33.95 -19.00
N PRO A 123 -22.73 33.23 -20.14
CA PRO A 123 -21.52 32.71 -20.78
C PRO A 123 -20.55 33.84 -21.18
N GLY A 124 -19.28 33.69 -20.82
CA GLY A 124 -18.22 34.70 -20.95
C GLY A 124 -17.15 34.34 -22.00
N ASP A 125 -15.88 34.53 -21.65
CA ASP A 125 -14.74 34.24 -22.54
C ASP A 125 -14.48 32.73 -22.67
N LEU A 126 -14.18 32.29 -23.90
CA LEU A 126 -13.80 30.91 -24.23
C LEU A 126 -12.46 30.52 -23.58
N LEU A 127 -12.47 29.42 -22.83
CA LEU A 127 -11.31 28.87 -22.13
C LEU A 127 -10.73 27.65 -22.85
N SER A 128 -11.58 26.73 -23.31
CA SER A 128 -11.18 25.56 -24.10
C SER A 128 -12.27 25.11 -25.06
N LEU A 129 -11.90 24.35 -26.09
CA LEU A 129 -12.76 23.85 -27.16
C LEU A 129 -12.25 22.49 -27.63
N SER A 130 -13.16 21.60 -28.03
CA SER A 130 -12.83 20.35 -28.70
C SER A 130 -12.88 20.47 -30.23
N SER A 131 -12.23 19.52 -30.91
CA SER A 131 -12.48 19.23 -32.30
C SER A 131 -13.91 18.74 -32.51
N THR A 132 -14.40 18.73 -33.75
CA THR A 132 -15.71 18.15 -34.09
C THR A 132 -15.62 16.63 -34.19
N TYR A 133 -16.48 15.94 -33.45
CA TYR A 133 -16.60 14.49 -33.40
C TYR A 133 -17.81 14.01 -34.18
N GLU A 134 -17.63 12.94 -34.97
CA GLU A 134 -18.73 12.17 -35.55
C GLU A 134 -19.20 11.10 -34.56
N VAL A 135 -20.46 11.16 -34.15
CA VAL A 135 -21.04 10.24 -33.17
C VAL A 135 -22.18 9.46 -33.80
N VAL A 136 -22.05 8.14 -33.84
CA VAL A 136 -23.03 7.22 -34.45
C VAL A 136 -23.98 6.66 -33.39
N ILE A 137 -25.24 7.06 -33.42
CA ILE A 137 -26.30 6.57 -32.54
C ILE A 137 -26.93 5.30 -33.14
N PRO A 138 -26.85 4.14 -32.47
CA PRO A 138 -27.16 2.85 -33.08
C PRO A 138 -28.66 2.53 -33.16
N GLY A 139 -29.53 3.28 -32.48
CA GLY A 139 -30.96 3.04 -32.44
C GLY A 139 -31.70 4.02 -31.53
N GLY A 140 -33.02 3.84 -31.39
CA GLY A 140 -33.82 4.65 -30.47
C GLY A 140 -33.51 4.36 -29.00
N GLY A 141 -33.43 5.41 -28.19
CA GLY A 141 -33.10 5.34 -26.77
C GLY A 141 -32.65 6.67 -26.18
N LEU A 142 -32.48 6.67 -24.86
CA LEU A 142 -31.86 7.73 -24.09
C LEU A 142 -30.36 7.46 -24.03
N TYR A 143 -29.57 8.36 -24.58
CA TYR A 143 -28.12 8.23 -24.63
C TYR A 143 -27.46 9.36 -23.86
N GLN A 144 -26.38 9.03 -23.18
CA GLN A 144 -25.38 10.00 -22.74
C GLN A 144 -24.28 10.04 -23.78
N VAL A 145 -24.03 11.23 -24.33
CA VAL A 145 -22.94 11.47 -25.28
C VAL A 145 -21.85 12.20 -24.51
N ALA A 146 -20.68 11.59 -24.39
CA ALA A 146 -19.51 12.20 -23.76
C ALA A 146 -18.49 12.60 -24.84
N VAL A 147 -18.04 13.84 -24.77
CA VAL A 147 -17.08 14.41 -25.72
C VAL A 147 -15.91 15.00 -24.92
N PRO A 148 -14.69 14.51 -25.13
CA PRO A 148 -13.49 15.04 -24.47
C PRO A 148 -13.10 16.40 -25.08
N LEU A 149 -12.44 17.24 -24.28
CA LEU A 149 -11.80 18.46 -24.77
C LEU A 149 -10.47 18.13 -25.49
N ASP A 150 -10.09 18.94 -26.49
CA ASP A 150 -8.76 18.81 -27.13
C ASP A 150 -7.64 19.22 -26.17
N SER A 151 -7.97 20.04 -25.18
CA SER A 151 -7.09 20.44 -24.08
C SER A 151 -7.94 20.66 -22.83
N PRO A 152 -7.60 20.07 -21.68
CA PRO A 152 -8.35 20.30 -20.44
C PRO A 152 -8.44 21.80 -20.09
N ALA A 153 -9.57 22.21 -19.50
CA ALA A 153 -9.78 23.59 -19.06
C ALA A 153 -9.66 23.68 -17.54
N VAL A 154 -8.74 24.49 -17.03
CA VAL A 154 -8.61 24.76 -15.59
C VAL A 154 -9.44 25.98 -15.22
N VAL A 155 -10.31 25.85 -14.22
CA VAL A 155 -11.21 26.92 -13.76
C VAL A 155 -11.14 27.08 -12.24
N ASP A 156 -11.06 28.31 -11.76
CA ASP A 156 -10.99 28.64 -10.33
C ASP A 156 -12.32 29.12 -9.74
N GLU A 157 -13.35 29.20 -10.59
CA GLU A 157 -14.68 29.71 -10.24
C GLU A 157 -15.76 28.98 -11.08
N PRO A 158 -17.06 29.21 -10.82
CA PRO A 158 -18.11 28.66 -11.67
C PRO A 158 -17.98 29.07 -13.14
N TYR A 159 -18.42 28.20 -14.05
CA TYR A 159 -18.16 28.32 -15.48
C TYR A 159 -19.35 27.82 -16.30
N PHE A 160 -19.28 27.94 -17.63
CA PHE A 160 -20.24 27.34 -18.55
C PHE A 160 -19.57 26.24 -19.36
N VAL A 161 -20.30 25.13 -19.55
CA VAL A 161 -19.95 24.12 -20.56
C VAL A 161 -20.88 24.26 -21.75
N GLY A 162 -20.32 24.05 -22.94
CA GLY A 162 -21.03 24.11 -24.20
C GLY A 162 -21.10 22.77 -24.92
N PHE A 163 -22.20 22.55 -25.63
CA PHE A 163 -22.41 21.41 -26.51
C PHE A 163 -22.98 21.90 -27.84
N TYR A 164 -22.15 21.88 -28.88
CA TYR A 164 -22.45 22.40 -30.20
C TYR A 164 -22.79 21.27 -31.17
N PHE A 165 -23.90 21.40 -31.89
CA PHE A 165 -24.25 20.54 -33.02
C PHE A 165 -23.79 21.21 -34.31
N ALA A 166 -22.73 20.67 -34.91
CA ALA A 166 -21.99 21.33 -35.99
C ALA A 166 -22.64 21.25 -37.37
N ASP A 167 -23.60 20.34 -37.54
CA ASP A 167 -24.36 20.13 -38.78
C ASP A 167 -25.86 20.00 -38.47
N ASP A 168 -26.68 20.04 -39.53
CA ASP A 168 -28.11 19.76 -39.43
C ASP A 168 -28.36 18.35 -38.85
N VAL A 169 -29.22 18.26 -37.84
CA VAL A 169 -29.61 16.98 -37.23
C VAL A 169 -30.81 16.43 -38.00
N ASP A 170 -30.76 15.14 -38.39
CA ASP A 170 -31.87 14.51 -39.11
C ASP A 170 -33.16 14.56 -38.27
N THR A 171 -34.12 15.38 -38.69
CA THR A 171 -35.41 15.54 -38.00
C THR A 171 -36.21 14.24 -37.88
N LEU A 172 -35.94 13.22 -38.71
CA LEU A 172 -36.55 11.89 -38.59
C LEU A 172 -35.95 11.06 -37.47
N SER A 173 -34.78 11.42 -36.94
CA SER A 173 -34.14 10.72 -35.83
C SER A 173 -34.84 10.91 -34.49
N GLY A 174 -35.70 11.93 -34.37
CA GLY A 174 -36.36 12.29 -33.10
C GLY A 174 -35.41 12.84 -32.03
N ALA A 175 -34.19 13.25 -32.42
CA ALA A 175 -33.19 13.79 -31.51
C ALA A 175 -33.76 14.93 -30.66
N SER A 176 -33.68 14.81 -29.34
CA SER A 176 -34.29 15.74 -28.40
C SER A 176 -33.37 16.00 -27.20
N PRO A 177 -33.08 17.28 -26.85
CA PRO A 177 -32.41 17.59 -25.60
C PRO A 177 -33.26 17.17 -24.42
N VAL A 178 -32.59 16.72 -23.37
CA VAL A 178 -33.22 16.22 -22.16
C VAL A 178 -33.01 17.21 -21.02
N THR A 179 -34.07 17.43 -20.26
CA THR A 179 -34.12 18.37 -19.13
C THR A 179 -34.61 17.68 -17.86
N ASP A 180 -34.33 18.28 -16.70
CA ASP A 180 -35.11 18.03 -15.49
C ASP A 180 -36.50 18.72 -15.59
N GLN A 181 -37.26 18.74 -14.49
CA GLN A 181 -38.59 19.40 -14.43
C GLN A 181 -38.57 20.70 -13.62
N VAL A 182 -37.40 21.28 -13.35
CA VAL A 182 -37.24 22.46 -12.51
C VAL A 182 -36.71 23.62 -13.35
N PRO A 183 -37.58 24.48 -13.89
CA PRO A 183 -37.15 25.62 -14.69
C PRO A 183 -36.49 26.66 -13.79
N VAL A 184 -35.24 26.99 -14.10
CA VAL A 184 -34.43 27.97 -13.38
C VAL A 184 -33.90 28.97 -14.41
N PRO A 185 -34.03 30.29 -14.19
CA PRO A 185 -33.47 31.29 -15.09
C PRO A 185 -31.93 31.27 -15.03
N CYS A 186 -31.31 31.66 -16.13
CA CYS A 186 -29.87 31.94 -16.23
C CYS A 186 -28.93 30.77 -15.91
N VAL A 187 -29.35 29.54 -16.19
CA VAL A 187 -28.53 28.33 -16.00
C VAL A 187 -28.43 27.46 -17.24
N SER A 188 -29.35 27.62 -18.20
CA SER A 188 -29.33 26.89 -19.46
C SER A 188 -29.64 27.85 -20.59
N TYR A 189 -28.72 27.94 -21.54
CA TYR A 189 -28.85 28.83 -22.69
C TYR A 189 -28.78 28.02 -23.99
N ASN A 190 -29.30 28.59 -25.06
CA ASN A 190 -29.03 28.11 -26.40
C ASN A 190 -28.76 29.27 -27.37
N ILE A 191 -27.89 29.03 -28.35
CA ILE A 191 -27.76 29.83 -29.57
C ILE A 191 -28.21 28.96 -30.74
N TRP A 192 -29.37 29.27 -31.30
CA TRP A 192 -29.87 28.69 -32.56
C TRP A 192 -29.78 29.70 -33.73
N ASP A 193 -29.50 30.97 -33.43
CA ASP A 193 -29.29 32.05 -34.40
C ASP A 193 -28.21 33.00 -33.86
N ALA A 194 -27.07 33.05 -34.55
CA ALA A 194 -25.94 33.88 -34.17
C ALA A 194 -26.25 35.38 -34.16
N GLU A 195 -27.28 35.85 -34.87
CA GLU A 195 -27.72 37.24 -34.84
C GLU A 195 -28.53 37.58 -33.56
N ILE A 196 -29.21 36.59 -32.99
CA ILE A 196 -29.98 36.71 -31.74
C ILE A 196 -29.07 36.56 -30.52
N GLY A 197 -28.05 35.70 -30.61
CA GLY A 197 -27.13 35.39 -29.51
C GLY A 197 -27.75 34.41 -28.51
N PHE A 198 -27.22 34.39 -27.28
CA PHE A 198 -27.71 33.48 -26.25
C PHE A 198 -29.15 33.80 -25.84
N VAL A 199 -30.01 32.79 -25.86
CA VAL A 199 -31.36 32.84 -25.32
C VAL A 199 -31.45 31.97 -24.08
N ASP A 200 -31.99 32.53 -23.00
CA ASP A 200 -32.25 31.81 -21.76
C ASP A 200 -33.42 30.84 -21.97
N LEU A 201 -33.20 29.55 -21.73
CA LEU A 201 -34.21 28.52 -21.96
C LEU A 201 -35.37 28.59 -20.93
N TYR A 202 -35.21 29.36 -19.85
CA TYR A 202 -36.29 29.71 -18.94
C TYR A 202 -37.36 30.60 -19.58
N ASP A 203 -36.96 31.49 -20.49
CA ASP A 203 -37.87 32.36 -21.26
C ASP A 203 -37.37 32.45 -22.70
N THR A 204 -37.85 31.53 -23.53
CA THR A 204 -37.35 31.35 -24.90
C THR A 204 -37.74 32.50 -25.84
N GLY A 205 -38.67 33.37 -25.41
CA GLY A 205 -39.26 34.40 -26.24
C GLY A 205 -40.22 33.89 -27.32
N PHE A 206 -40.43 32.57 -27.46
CA PHE A 206 -41.38 32.00 -28.42
C PHE A 206 -42.78 31.85 -27.83
N PRO A 207 -43.82 32.49 -28.43
CA PRO A 207 -45.19 32.39 -27.92
C PRO A 207 -45.75 30.96 -27.87
N SER A 208 -45.27 30.07 -28.75
CA SER A 208 -45.71 28.68 -28.85
C SER A 208 -44.95 27.72 -27.94
N PHE A 209 -43.78 28.12 -27.42
CA PHE A 209 -42.97 27.30 -26.53
C PHE A 209 -42.19 28.20 -25.56
N PRO A 210 -42.89 28.90 -24.65
CA PRO A 210 -42.32 30.05 -23.93
C PRO A 210 -41.24 29.67 -22.92
N GLN A 211 -41.12 28.39 -22.52
CA GLN A 211 -40.22 27.97 -21.46
C GLN A 211 -39.88 26.47 -21.59
N PHE A 212 -38.63 26.11 -21.35
CA PHE A 212 -38.20 24.72 -21.21
C PHE A 212 -38.71 24.09 -19.90
N PRO A 213 -38.97 22.77 -19.86
CA PRO A 213 -39.45 22.09 -18.65
C PRO A 213 -38.51 22.21 -17.44
N GLY A 214 -37.21 22.36 -17.70
CA GLY A 214 -36.19 22.43 -16.67
C GLY A 214 -34.81 22.71 -17.21
N ARG A 215 -33.80 22.46 -16.37
CA ARG A 215 -32.37 22.62 -16.69
C ARG A 215 -31.91 21.51 -17.63
N LEU A 216 -31.03 21.85 -18.56
CA LEU A 216 -30.43 20.86 -19.46
C LEU A 216 -29.63 19.82 -18.68
N LEU A 217 -29.75 18.56 -19.09
CA LEU A 217 -28.80 17.51 -18.69
C LEU A 217 -27.52 17.64 -19.54
N LEU A 218 -26.83 18.74 -19.30
CA LEU A 218 -25.54 19.10 -19.87
C LEU A 218 -24.60 19.42 -18.70
N TYR A 219 -23.55 18.62 -18.57
CA TYR A 219 -22.69 18.59 -17.39
C TYR A 219 -21.26 18.20 -17.77
N SER A 220 -20.33 18.29 -16.83
CA SER A 220 -18.92 17.93 -17.06
C SER A 220 -18.35 17.04 -15.97
N SER A 221 -17.26 16.35 -16.28
CA SER A 221 -16.39 15.71 -15.30
C SER A 221 -14.98 16.28 -15.34
N GLY A 222 -14.30 16.26 -14.20
CA GLY A 222 -12.97 16.81 -14.06
C GLY A 222 -12.32 16.46 -12.73
N ILE A 223 -11.08 16.89 -12.58
CA ILE A 223 -10.24 16.64 -11.40
C ILE A 223 -10.32 17.86 -10.47
N PRO A 224 -10.80 17.72 -9.22
CA PRO A 224 -10.71 18.76 -8.20
C PRO A 224 -9.25 19.04 -7.82
N GLY A 225 -8.88 20.31 -7.70
CA GLY A 225 -7.52 20.76 -7.38
C GLY A 225 -7.30 21.21 -5.94
N GLY A 226 -8.19 20.88 -5.00
CA GLY A 226 -8.02 21.18 -3.57
C GLY A 226 -8.65 22.51 -3.13
N PHE A 227 -8.32 22.96 -1.93
CA PHE A 227 -8.96 24.13 -1.30
C PHE A 227 -8.24 25.45 -1.65
N GLY A 228 -8.14 25.85 -2.93
CA GLY A 228 -7.90 27.24 -3.37
C GLY A 228 -6.81 28.07 -2.64
N GLY A 229 -5.84 27.43 -2.00
CA GLY A 229 -4.64 28.06 -1.44
C GLY A 229 -3.57 28.13 -2.53
N GLU A 230 -2.51 28.90 -2.30
CA GLU A 230 -1.27 28.65 -3.05
C GLU A 230 -0.83 27.22 -2.70
N GLU A 231 -1.13 26.24 -3.57
CA GLU A 231 -0.64 24.87 -3.41
C GLU A 231 0.90 24.92 -3.37
N PRO A 232 1.54 24.32 -2.35
CA PRO A 232 2.99 24.26 -2.27
C PRO A 232 3.61 23.77 -3.57
N GLU A 233 4.79 24.27 -3.92
CA GLU A 233 5.55 23.66 -5.03
C GLU A 233 5.87 22.22 -4.68
N PRO A 234 5.63 21.25 -5.58
CA PRO A 234 5.79 19.84 -5.26
C PRO A 234 7.25 19.56 -4.88
N SER A 235 7.48 18.63 -3.95
CA SER A 235 8.81 18.27 -3.46
C SER A 235 8.91 16.78 -3.23
N VAL A 236 9.90 16.12 -3.83
CA VAL A 236 10.10 14.67 -3.71
C VAL A 236 11.42 14.35 -3.03
N THR A 237 11.46 13.25 -2.28
CA THR A 237 12.70 12.67 -1.76
C THR A 237 12.64 11.16 -1.87
N ILE A 238 13.69 10.53 -2.39
CA ILE A 238 13.83 9.08 -2.40
C ILE A 238 14.17 8.63 -0.98
N ILE A 239 13.30 7.82 -0.40
CA ILE A 239 13.46 7.29 0.97
C ILE A 239 13.96 5.85 0.98
N LYS A 240 13.70 5.10 -0.10
CA LYS A 240 14.33 3.81 -0.38
C LYS A 240 14.61 3.65 -1.88
N PRO A 241 15.76 3.06 -2.29
CA PRO A 241 16.90 2.70 -1.46
C PRO A 241 17.55 3.91 -0.77
N ASN A 242 18.37 3.69 0.25
CA ASN A 242 19.19 4.73 0.87
C ASN A 242 20.37 5.12 -0.04
N TYR A 243 20.97 6.28 0.24
CA TYR A 243 22.19 6.73 -0.42
C TYR A 243 23.31 5.68 -0.34
N ASN A 244 23.85 5.25 -1.49
CA ASN A 244 24.83 4.17 -1.64
C ASN A 244 24.38 2.78 -1.13
N GLU A 245 23.07 2.53 -0.99
CA GLU A 245 22.59 1.18 -0.69
C GLU A 245 22.90 0.26 -1.88
N ILE A 246 23.27 -0.99 -1.56
CA ILE A 246 23.41 -2.05 -2.54
C ILE A 246 22.00 -2.57 -2.80
N VAL A 247 21.61 -2.56 -4.06
CA VAL A 247 20.32 -3.04 -4.50
C VAL A 247 20.38 -4.56 -4.61
N VAL A 248 19.53 -5.24 -3.83
CA VAL A 248 19.42 -6.71 -3.77
C VAL A 248 17.96 -7.12 -3.99
N GLU A 249 17.73 -8.21 -4.72
CA GLU A 249 16.42 -8.72 -5.20
C GLU A 249 15.46 -7.66 -5.79
N ASP A 250 14.19 -8.01 -6.00
CA ASP A 250 13.14 -7.11 -6.50
C ASP A 250 13.06 -5.83 -5.63
N ILE A 251 13.70 -4.76 -6.09
CA ILE A 251 13.69 -3.49 -5.36
C ILE A 251 12.46 -2.69 -5.73
N ILE A 252 11.77 -2.22 -4.70
CA ILE A 252 10.77 -1.18 -4.82
C ILE A 252 11.44 0.14 -4.44
N ILE A 253 11.62 1.01 -5.43
CA ILE A 253 12.02 2.39 -5.17
C ILE A 253 10.84 3.07 -4.52
N TRP A 254 11.07 3.77 -3.41
CA TRP A 254 10.04 4.46 -2.66
C TRP A 254 10.44 5.91 -2.45
N ALA A 255 9.55 6.82 -2.79
CA ALA A 255 9.69 8.25 -2.62
C ALA A 255 8.61 8.81 -1.68
N ALA A 256 8.96 9.87 -0.97
CA ALA A 256 8.04 10.67 -0.19
C ALA A 256 7.81 12.00 -0.88
N GLU A 257 6.54 12.42 -0.97
CA GLU A 257 6.20 13.81 -1.27
C GLU A 257 6.22 14.62 0.03
N THR A 258 6.96 15.72 0.03
CA THR A 258 7.37 16.44 1.24
C THR A 258 6.91 17.90 1.26
N SER A 259 6.24 18.38 0.20
CA SER A 259 5.72 19.75 0.17
C SER A 259 4.36 19.88 0.86
N GLY A 260 3.62 18.77 0.99
CA GLY A 260 2.23 18.79 1.44
C GLY A 260 1.27 19.27 0.35
N SER A 261 1.71 19.24 -0.92
CA SER A 261 0.86 19.53 -2.07
C SER A 261 -0.19 18.43 -2.24
N ASN A 262 -1.45 18.84 -2.39
CA ASN A 262 -2.57 17.90 -2.56
C ASN A 262 -2.88 17.61 -4.03
N ILE A 263 -2.13 18.22 -4.94
CA ILE A 263 -2.40 18.19 -6.39
C ILE A 263 -1.32 17.44 -7.16
N ILE A 264 -0.66 16.48 -6.52
CA ILE A 264 0.32 15.63 -7.18
C ILE A 264 -0.38 14.81 -8.26
N ASP A 265 0.20 14.82 -9.45
CA ASP A 265 -0.30 14.10 -10.62
C ASP A 265 0.36 12.71 -10.68
N TYR A 266 1.70 12.67 -10.74
CA TYR A 266 2.45 11.42 -10.72
C TYR A 266 3.91 11.61 -10.29
N VAL A 267 4.56 10.51 -9.92
CA VAL A 267 6.01 10.45 -9.70
C VAL A 267 6.66 9.55 -10.74
N LYS A 268 7.62 10.12 -11.47
CA LYS A 268 8.43 9.41 -12.46
C LYS A 268 9.75 8.94 -11.87
N PHE A 269 10.10 7.68 -12.11
CA PHE A 269 11.37 7.09 -11.71
C PHE A 269 12.26 6.82 -12.93
N ASP A 270 13.52 7.22 -12.85
CA ASP A 270 14.54 7.01 -13.88
C ASP A 270 15.83 6.45 -13.26
N TYR A 271 16.64 5.77 -14.07
CA TYR A 271 18.01 5.40 -13.72
C TYR A 271 19.03 5.83 -14.79
N ARG A 272 20.32 5.90 -14.42
CA ARG A 272 21.44 6.03 -15.37
C ARG A 272 22.75 5.50 -14.79
N THR A 273 23.72 5.23 -15.66
CA THR A 273 25.14 5.11 -15.27
C THR A 273 25.76 6.51 -15.07
N ASP A 274 26.93 6.60 -14.44
CA ASP A 274 27.60 7.89 -14.13
C ASP A 274 27.72 8.87 -15.32
N ASN A 275 27.87 8.35 -16.55
CA ASN A 275 27.99 9.15 -17.77
C ASN A 275 26.88 8.84 -18.80
N GLY A 276 25.83 8.12 -18.40
CA GLY A 276 24.73 7.71 -19.25
C GLY A 276 23.62 8.77 -19.37
N ALA A 277 22.75 8.56 -20.35
CA ALA A 277 21.45 9.24 -20.37
C ALA A 277 20.51 8.61 -19.34
N TRP A 278 19.52 9.38 -18.87
CA TRP A 278 18.44 8.85 -18.04
C TRP A 278 17.56 7.91 -18.87
N THR A 279 17.29 6.74 -18.31
CA THR A 279 16.35 5.74 -18.81
C THR A 279 15.20 5.63 -17.82
N GLU A 280 13.98 5.66 -18.31
CA GLU A 280 12.78 5.53 -17.50
C GLU A 280 12.64 4.11 -16.92
N ILE A 281 12.28 4.04 -15.65
CA ILE A 281 11.85 2.81 -14.97
C ILE A 281 10.33 2.69 -15.09
N GLY A 282 9.62 3.75 -14.71
CA GLY A 282 8.16 3.81 -14.77
C GLY A 282 7.59 5.07 -14.11
N LEU A 283 6.26 5.14 -14.06
CA LEU A 283 5.47 6.20 -13.45
C LEU A 283 4.55 5.60 -12.38
N ASP A 284 4.41 6.27 -11.25
CA ASP A 284 3.36 6.03 -10.27
C ASP A 284 2.33 7.15 -10.41
N GLU A 285 1.14 6.79 -10.92
CA GLU A 285 0.01 7.70 -11.18
C GLU A 285 -1.12 7.55 -10.15
N ASP A 286 -1.11 6.50 -9.32
CA ASP A 286 -2.22 6.26 -8.38
C ASP A 286 -2.02 7.00 -7.06
N GLY A 287 -0.76 7.29 -6.69
CA GLY A 287 -0.43 8.02 -5.48
C GLY A 287 -1.06 7.43 -4.21
N SER A 288 -1.28 6.11 -4.17
CA SER A 288 -2.06 5.43 -3.14
C SER A 288 -1.31 5.37 -1.81
N ARG A 289 -1.34 6.47 -1.07
CA ARG A 289 -0.66 6.62 0.22
C ARG A 289 -1.56 6.17 1.36
N ALA A 290 -1.13 5.17 2.13
CA ALA A 290 -1.84 4.76 3.34
C ALA A 290 -1.70 5.84 4.43
N MET A 291 -2.84 6.38 4.89
CA MET A 291 -2.92 7.33 6.01
C MET A 291 -3.44 6.63 7.26
N ARG A 292 -2.72 6.76 8.37
CA ARG A 292 -3.11 6.14 9.64
C ARG A 292 -3.21 7.20 10.73
N ASN A 293 -4.35 7.24 11.40
CA ASN A 293 -4.63 8.25 12.42
C ASN A 293 -5.26 7.67 13.70
N GLY A 294 -5.51 6.37 13.75
CA GLY A 294 -6.08 5.71 14.93
C GLY A 294 -7.58 5.89 15.11
N ILE A 295 -8.28 6.50 14.14
CA ILE A 295 -9.72 6.82 14.22
C ILE A 295 -10.46 6.37 12.98
N ASP A 296 -9.98 6.78 11.80
CA ASP A 296 -10.65 6.55 10.54
C ASP A 296 -10.20 5.23 9.89
N PRO A 297 -11.03 4.65 9.01
CA PRO A 297 -10.61 3.54 8.16
C PRO A 297 -9.36 3.89 7.35
N SER A 298 -8.36 3.00 7.33
CA SER A 298 -7.26 3.08 6.36
C SER A 298 -7.36 1.93 5.39
N VAL A 299 -7.18 2.22 4.10
CA VAL A 299 -6.90 1.20 3.08
C VAL A 299 -5.40 0.97 3.00
N PRO A 300 -4.94 -0.23 2.56
CA PRO A 300 -3.56 -0.44 2.16
C PRO A 300 -3.17 0.55 1.05
N GLY A 301 -1.90 0.95 1.05
CA GLY A 301 -1.32 1.84 0.05
C GLY A 301 0.20 1.79 0.11
N ASP A 302 0.85 1.72 -1.04
CA ASP A 302 2.31 1.65 -1.16
C ASP A 302 2.96 3.04 -1.27
N GLY A 303 2.16 4.11 -1.43
CA GLY A 303 2.65 5.45 -1.68
C GLY A 303 3.46 5.52 -2.98
N PHE A 304 4.25 6.57 -3.17
CA PHE A 304 4.96 6.75 -4.44
C PHE A 304 6.08 5.72 -4.63
N THR A 305 5.77 4.63 -5.32
CA THR A 305 6.66 3.49 -5.46
C THR A 305 6.80 3.00 -6.89
N MET A 306 7.94 2.39 -7.19
CA MET A 306 8.18 1.76 -8.48
C MET A 306 9.07 0.54 -8.34
N PRO A 307 8.57 -0.67 -8.67
CA PRO A 307 9.42 -1.84 -8.79
C PRO A 307 10.41 -1.64 -9.95
N TRP A 308 11.67 -2.00 -9.72
CA TRP A 308 12.72 -1.86 -10.73
C TRP A 308 13.33 -3.20 -11.09
N ASP A 309 13.08 -3.65 -12.32
CA ASP A 309 13.80 -4.78 -12.91
C ASP A 309 15.17 -4.34 -13.43
N TYR A 310 16.22 -4.70 -12.70
CA TYR A 310 17.60 -4.43 -13.05
C TYR A 310 18.36 -5.67 -13.54
N SER A 311 17.69 -6.81 -13.74
CA SER A 311 18.32 -8.09 -14.10
C SER A 311 19.12 -8.03 -15.41
N GLY A 312 18.75 -7.11 -16.32
CA GLY A 312 19.46 -6.86 -17.58
C GLY A 312 20.63 -5.87 -17.50
N LEU A 313 20.92 -5.32 -16.32
CA LEU A 313 21.96 -4.32 -16.12
C LEU A 313 23.29 -4.98 -15.72
N THR A 314 24.39 -4.32 -16.08
CA THR A 314 25.72 -4.77 -15.64
C THR A 314 25.94 -4.36 -14.19
N GLU A 315 26.62 -5.19 -13.43
CA GLU A 315 27.08 -4.84 -12.08
C GLU A 315 27.86 -3.50 -12.08
N GLY A 316 27.59 -2.66 -11.09
CA GLY A 316 28.28 -1.38 -10.91
C GLY A 316 27.44 -0.27 -10.29
N ASN A 317 27.93 0.97 -10.36
CA ASN A 317 27.25 2.13 -9.78
C ASN A 317 26.26 2.77 -10.74
N TYR A 318 25.07 3.07 -10.21
CA TYR A 318 23.99 3.72 -10.93
C TYR A 318 23.43 4.88 -10.12
N TRP A 319 22.80 5.81 -10.81
CA TRP A 319 22.01 6.88 -10.21
C TRP A 319 20.54 6.57 -10.42
N LEU A 320 19.77 6.66 -9.35
CA LEU A 320 18.31 6.70 -9.36
C LEU A 320 17.84 8.14 -9.26
N LYS A 321 16.69 8.44 -9.86
CA LYS A 321 16.06 9.75 -9.79
C LYS A 321 14.55 9.61 -9.75
N ALA A 322 13.92 10.33 -8.83
CA ALA A 322 12.49 10.53 -8.76
C ALA A 322 12.18 11.96 -9.21
N THR A 323 11.18 12.12 -10.08
CA THR A 323 10.66 13.42 -10.51
C THR A 323 9.17 13.47 -10.23
N VAL A 324 8.74 14.33 -9.31
CA VAL A 324 7.32 14.55 -9.03
C VAL A 324 6.76 15.62 -9.95
N TYR A 325 5.54 15.42 -10.44
CA TYR A 325 4.77 16.38 -11.21
C TYR A 325 3.45 16.65 -10.50
N ASP A 326 3.01 17.91 -10.50
CA ASP A 326 1.66 18.27 -10.07
C ASP A 326 0.75 18.56 -11.27
N THR A 327 -0.56 18.68 -11.01
CA THR A 327 -1.57 18.96 -12.05
C THR A 327 -1.43 20.33 -12.70
N LEU A 328 -0.61 21.22 -12.13
CA LEU A 328 -0.25 22.53 -12.70
C LEU A 328 1.01 22.46 -13.59
N GLY A 329 1.62 21.28 -13.72
CA GLY A 329 2.83 21.03 -14.51
C GLY A 329 4.13 21.48 -13.85
N ARG A 330 4.10 21.84 -12.56
CA ARG A 330 5.32 22.11 -11.77
C ARG A 330 5.97 20.77 -11.41
N SER A 331 7.28 20.77 -11.20
CA SER A 331 8.01 19.55 -10.87
C SER A 331 9.20 19.78 -9.95
N SER A 332 9.55 18.73 -9.21
CA SER A 332 10.74 18.67 -8.37
C SER A 332 11.43 17.32 -8.54
N VAL A 333 12.73 17.28 -8.23
CA VAL A 333 13.61 16.16 -8.52
C VAL A 333 14.47 15.84 -7.31
N ASP A 334 14.60 14.55 -7.00
CA ASP A 334 15.63 14.01 -6.13
C ASP A 334 16.39 12.89 -6.84
N SER A 335 17.68 12.72 -6.50
CA SER A 335 18.52 11.68 -7.09
C SER A 335 19.58 11.17 -6.14
N ILE A 336 19.75 9.84 -6.11
CA ILE A 336 20.69 9.15 -5.24
C ILE A 336 21.55 8.16 -6.05
N PRO A 337 22.82 7.94 -5.65
CA PRO A 337 23.63 6.84 -6.14
C PRO A 337 23.28 5.52 -5.43
N VAL A 338 23.35 4.42 -6.16
CA VAL A 338 23.19 3.04 -5.69
C VAL A 338 24.21 2.14 -6.39
N SER A 339 24.47 0.97 -5.81
CA SER A 339 25.27 -0.08 -6.45
C SER A 339 24.37 -1.26 -6.82
N ILE A 340 24.46 -1.71 -8.07
CA ILE A 340 23.70 -2.86 -8.57
C ILE A 340 24.59 -4.09 -8.57
N ASP A 341 24.01 -5.17 -8.05
CA ASP A 341 24.48 -6.54 -8.20
C ASP A 341 23.35 -7.40 -8.81
N PRO A 342 23.47 -7.88 -10.06
CA PRO A 342 22.45 -8.68 -10.71
C PRO A 342 22.26 -10.07 -10.07
N THR A 343 23.25 -10.56 -9.34
CA THR A 343 23.31 -11.91 -8.76
C THR A 343 23.78 -11.80 -7.31
N PRO A 344 23.06 -11.04 -6.46
CA PRO A 344 23.54 -10.70 -5.12
C PRO A 344 23.61 -11.94 -4.21
N PRO A 345 24.44 -11.92 -3.15
CA PRO A 345 24.67 -13.03 -2.22
C PRO A 345 23.45 -13.31 -1.32
N VAL A 346 22.29 -13.63 -1.91
CA VAL A 346 21.02 -13.79 -1.21
C VAL A 346 20.78 -15.27 -0.88
N PRO A 347 20.87 -15.67 0.40
CA PRO A 347 20.66 -17.05 0.82
C PRO A 347 19.19 -17.48 0.78
N PHE A 348 18.98 -18.70 0.30
CA PHE A 348 17.78 -19.50 0.50
C PHE A 348 18.08 -20.70 1.40
N CYS A 349 17.37 -20.82 2.52
CA CYS A 349 17.50 -21.95 3.44
C CYS A 349 16.87 -23.22 2.84
N VAL A 350 17.67 -24.26 2.66
CA VAL A 350 17.22 -25.58 2.17
C VAL A 350 16.95 -26.52 3.34
N ASN A 351 17.89 -26.62 4.28
CA ASN A 351 17.76 -27.48 5.46
C ASN A 351 18.38 -26.81 6.70
N PRO A 352 17.67 -26.82 7.84
CA PRO A 352 16.26 -27.12 8.04
C PRO A 352 15.36 -26.10 7.36
N ALA A 353 14.23 -26.59 6.85
CA ALA A 353 13.16 -25.72 6.40
C ALA A 353 12.54 -24.99 7.60
N LYS A 354 11.72 -23.99 7.28
CA LYS A 354 11.04 -23.14 8.28
C LYS A 354 10.18 -24.01 9.20
N THR A 355 10.31 -23.84 10.51
CA THR A 355 9.58 -24.58 11.57
C THR A 355 9.90 -26.06 11.71
N ASP A 356 10.93 -26.55 11.02
CA ASP A 356 11.34 -27.95 11.16
C ASP A 356 11.76 -28.29 12.59
N THR A 357 11.54 -29.54 12.95
CA THR A 357 12.12 -30.13 14.16
C THR A 357 13.49 -30.71 13.81
N ILE A 358 14.53 -30.28 14.53
CA ILE A 358 15.91 -30.74 14.33
C ILE A 358 16.38 -31.64 15.48
N CYS A 359 17.17 -32.66 15.14
CA CYS A 359 17.90 -33.49 16.10
C CYS A 359 19.37 -33.52 15.70
N LEU A 360 20.27 -33.18 16.63
CA LEU A 360 21.70 -33.12 16.30
C LEU A 360 22.33 -34.53 16.35
N PRO A 361 23.34 -34.81 15.49
CA PRO A 361 23.91 -33.90 14.49
C PRO A 361 23.00 -33.70 13.28
N GLU A 362 22.94 -32.47 12.77
CA GLU A 362 22.13 -32.07 11.61
C GLU A 362 22.99 -31.40 10.53
N THR A 363 22.75 -31.68 9.25
CA THR A 363 23.48 -31.04 8.15
C THR A 363 22.72 -29.81 7.68
N LEU A 364 23.30 -28.63 7.88
CA LEU A 364 22.73 -27.37 7.43
C LEU A 364 23.04 -27.16 5.95
N GLU A 365 22.06 -26.68 5.20
CA GLU A 365 22.19 -26.44 3.76
C GLU A 365 21.49 -25.14 3.35
N ILE A 366 22.19 -24.32 2.57
CA ILE A 366 21.61 -23.20 1.84
C ILE A 366 21.98 -23.25 0.37
N THR A 367 21.24 -22.49 -0.43
CA THR A 367 21.59 -22.16 -1.81
C THR A 367 21.57 -20.66 -2.02
N THR A 368 22.32 -20.15 -2.99
CA THR A 368 22.24 -18.77 -3.48
C THR A 368 22.41 -18.80 -4.99
N ALA A 369 21.80 -17.82 -5.68
CA ALA A 369 21.93 -17.67 -7.13
C ALA A 369 23.25 -16.99 -7.54
N ASP A 370 23.93 -16.38 -6.58
CA ASP A 370 25.21 -15.68 -6.73
C ASP A 370 26.33 -16.61 -7.23
N GLU A 371 27.02 -16.21 -8.30
CA GLU A 371 28.16 -16.91 -8.89
C GLU A 371 29.51 -16.71 -8.20
N ASP A 372 29.70 -15.67 -7.39
CA ASP A 372 31.01 -15.26 -6.84
C ASP A 372 31.09 -15.25 -5.31
N VAL A 373 30.20 -16.02 -4.68
CA VAL A 373 30.24 -16.38 -3.25
C VAL A 373 31.63 -16.82 -2.79
N SER A 374 32.16 -16.16 -1.76
CA SER A 374 33.45 -16.45 -1.14
C SER A 374 33.33 -17.21 0.19
N LEU A 375 32.23 -17.03 0.91
CA LEU A 375 32.02 -17.60 2.24
C LEU A 375 30.53 -17.72 2.57
N VAL A 376 30.14 -18.84 3.16
CA VAL A 376 28.88 -18.99 3.88
C VAL A 376 29.17 -19.30 5.33
N LYS A 377 28.64 -18.47 6.23
CA LYS A 377 28.80 -18.60 7.68
C LYS A 377 27.46 -18.98 8.31
N PHE A 378 27.45 -20.05 9.11
CA PHE A 378 26.28 -20.52 9.85
C PHE A 378 26.43 -20.22 11.34
N GLU A 379 25.39 -19.63 11.92
CA GLU A 379 25.34 -19.27 13.33
C GLU A 379 23.97 -19.64 13.91
N SER A 380 23.94 -19.92 15.21
CA SER A 380 22.72 -20.18 15.96
C SER A 380 22.46 -19.12 17.01
N LYS A 381 21.20 -18.94 17.38
CA LYS A 381 20.79 -18.11 18.51
C LYS A 381 19.61 -18.78 19.19
N ALA A 382 19.67 -18.97 20.51
CA ALA A 382 18.55 -19.49 21.27
C ALA A 382 17.32 -18.56 21.13
N ALA A 383 16.16 -19.14 20.88
CA ALA A 383 14.89 -18.45 20.81
C ALA A 383 14.05 -18.83 22.03
N ALA A 384 13.83 -17.86 22.93
CA ALA A 384 12.89 -18.05 24.03
C ALA A 384 11.46 -18.28 23.48
N MET A 385 10.73 -19.21 24.09
CA MET A 385 9.30 -19.42 23.81
C MET A 385 8.51 -18.14 24.08
N ASP A 386 8.79 -17.51 25.21
CA ASP A 386 8.24 -16.21 25.58
C ASP A 386 9.37 -15.17 25.54
N TYR A 387 9.27 -14.23 24.62
CA TYR A 387 10.24 -13.17 24.41
C TYR A 387 9.56 -11.82 24.49
N GLU A 388 10.05 -10.96 25.39
CA GLU A 388 9.55 -9.61 25.58
C GLU A 388 10.72 -8.64 25.65
N ILE A 389 10.52 -7.46 25.08
CA ILE A 389 11.43 -6.32 25.20
C ILE A 389 10.76 -5.22 26.04
N PRO A 390 11.54 -4.47 26.85
CA PRO A 390 11.00 -3.45 27.75
C PRO A 390 10.62 -2.18 26.97
N VAL A 391 9.49 -2.22 26.28
CA VAL A 391 8.92 -1.06 25.58
C VAL A 391 8.13 -0.21 26.56
N VAL A 392 8.28 1.11 26.46
CA VAL A 392 7.48 2.05 27.27
C VAL A 392 6.08 2.21 26.68
N THR A 393 5.11 2.53 27.53
CA THR A 393 3.76 2.93 27.13
C THR A 393 3.66 4.45 27.06
N LEU A 394 3.01 4.98 26.02
CA LEU A 394 2.71 6.40 25.89
C LEU A 394 1.30 6.56 25.30
N ASP A 395 0.42 7.25 26.01
CA ASP A 395 -0.94 7.59 25.57
C ASP A 395 -0.89 8.78 24.62
N GLN A 396 -1.55 8.68 23.47
CA GLN A 396 -1.61 9.76 22.48
C GLN A 396 -2.54 10.93 22.88
N SER A 397 -3.51 10.69 23.77
CA SER A 397 -4.57 11.64 24.14
C SER A 397 -4.07 13.04 24.54
N PRO A 398 -2.91 13.20 25.22
CA PRO A 398 -2.35 14.52 25.55
C PRO A 398 -1.90 15.35 24.34
N PHE A 399 -1.62 14.70 23.20
CA PHE A 399 -1.12 15.36 21.98
C PHE A 399 -2.25 15.64 20.99
N GLY A 400 -3.17 14.69 20.84
CA GLY A 400 -4.30 14.82 19.91
C GLY A 400 -4.87 13.47 19.50
N ALA A 401 -5.96 13.52 18.75
CA ALA A 401 -6.71 12.34 18.35
C ALA A 401 -6.00 11.53 17.23
N HIS A 402 -5.05 12.14 16.53
CA HIS A 402 -4.43 11.61 15.31
C HIS A 402 -2.94 11.26 15.45
N TYR A 403 -2.46 11.07 16.69
CA TYR A 403 -1.04 11.04 17.04
C TYR A 403 -0.39 9.65 17.12
N CYS A 404 -1.07 8.60 16.64
CA CYS A 404 -0.56 7.23 16.77
C CYS A 404 0.80 7.05 16.07
N GLY A 405 1.04 7.75 14.96
CA GLY A 405 2.34 7.73 14.26
C GLY A 405 3.47 8.32 15.12
N PRO A 406 3.44 9.62 15.47
CA PRO A 406 4.49 10.25 16.25
C PRO A 406 4.74 9.57 17.62
N VAL A 407 3.69 9.08 18.26
CA VAL A 407 3.80 8.37 19.55
C VAL A 407 4.56 7.05 19.40
N THR A 408 4.24 6.23 18.39
CA THR A 408 4.97 4.96 18.17
C THR A 408 6.42 5.20 17.78
N GLY A 409 6.72 6.23 16.97
CA GLY A 409 8.10 6.65 16.68
C GLY A 409 8.87 7.10 17.93
N ALA A 410 8.23 7.85 18.83
CA ALA A 410 8.83 8.30 20.08
C ALA A 410 9.10 7.14 21.05
N ILE A 411 8.20 6.15 21.12
CA ILE A 411 8.40 4.90 21.88
C ILE A 411 9.63 4.16 21.35
N ALA A 412 9.79 4.04 20.03
CA ALA A 412 10.94 3.37 19.42
C ALA A 412 12.27 4.08 19.70
N ILE A 413 12.29 5.42 19.61
CA ILE A 413 13.45 6.23 20.00
C ILE A 413 13.76 6.03 21.49
N ARG A 414 12.74 6.04 22.34
CA ARG A 414 12.90 5.90 23.79
C ARG A 414 13.50 4.54 24.16
N TYR A 415 13.07 3.46 23.51
CA TYR A 415 13.66 2.14 23.72
C TYR A 415 15.18 2.18 23.50
N TRP A 416 15.65 2.73 22.36
CA TRP A 416 17.08 2.80 22.07
C TRP A 416 17.85 3.79 22.95
N PHE A 417 17.19 4.85 23.42
CA PHE A 417 17.73 5.74 24.45
C PHE A 417 18.05 4.99 25.74
N ASP A 418 17.12 4.14 26.20
CA ASP A 418 17.34 3.31 27.39
C ASP A 418 18.44 2.25 27.17
N GLN A 419 18.73 1.88 25.91
CA GLN A 419 19.88 1.04 25.51
C GLN A 419 21.20 1.82 25.31
N GLY A 420 21.22 3.14 25.54
CA GLY A 420 22.42 3.97 25.48
C GLY A 420 22.64 4.79 24.19
N ASN A 421 21.69 4.76 23.25
CA ASN A 421 21.68 5.65 22.08
C ASN A 421 21.00 6.98 22.49
N ILE A 422 21.80 7.89 23.03
CA ILE A 422 21.30 9.04 23.81
C ILE A 422 21.05 10.33 23.02
N TYR A 423 21.56 10.45 21.78
CA TYR A 423 21.51 11.66 20.97
C TYR A 423 20.11 11.95 20.42
N CYS A 424 19.33 10.93 20.07
CA CYS A 424 17.95 11.10 19.60
C CYS A 424 17.00 11.74 20.65
N MET A 425 17.39 11.78 21.93
CA MET A 425 16.64 12.47 22.98
C MET A 425 17.44 13.63 23.61
N ARG A 426 18.35 14.25 22.85
CA ARG A 426 19.23 15.31 23.35
C ARG A 426 19.09 16.60 22.55
N GLU A 427 18.77 17.70 23.23
CA GLU A 427 18.84 19.06 22.69
C GLU A 427 19.90 19.85 23.45
N GLY A 428 21.01 20.17 22.76
CA GLY A 428 22.16 20.83 23.36
C GLY A 428 22.79 20.01 24.49
N ALA A 429 22.67 20.50 25.74
CA ALA A 429 23.24 19.85 26.92
C ALA A 429 22.20 19.13 27.79
N GLN A 430 20.94 19.10 27.39
CA GLN A 430 19.84 18.50 28.17
C GLN A 430 19.20 17.34 27.41
N TYR A 431 18.64 16.40 28.17
CA TYR A 431 17.76 15.38 27.61
C TYR A 431 16.32 15.90 27.59
N ILE A 432 15.61 15.64 26.50
CA ILE A 432 14.20 15.99 26.35
C ILE A 432 13.31 14.82 26.78
N THR A 433 12.02 15.10 27.04
CA THR A 433 11.05 14.05 27.40
C THR A 433 10.59 13.29 26.17
N ILE A 434 10.07 12.06 26.35
CA ILE A 434 9.43 11.31 25.26
C ILE A 434 8.26 12.09 24.64
N ASP A 435 7.51 12.84 25.44
CA ASP A 435 6.45 13.73 24.96
C ASP A 435 6.97 14.81 24.01
N THR A 436 8.16 15.35 24.31
CA THR A 436 8.81 16.34 23.43
C THR A 436 9.25 15.68 22.13
N VAL A 437 9.77 14.46 22.18
CA VAL A 437 10.11 13.67 20.97
C VAL A 437 8.87 13.44 20.12
N ALA A 438 7.76 13.01 20.72
CA ALA A 438 6.50 12.79 20.01
C ALA A 438 6.00 14.08 19.30
N ALA A 439 6.04 15.23 19.98
CA ALA A 439 5.68 16.51 19.35
C ALA A 439 6.61 16.86 18.16
N ARG A 440 7.93 16.64 18.28
CA ARG A 440 8.88 16.91 17.19
C ARG A 440 8.71 15.95 16.01
N LEU A 441 8.37 14.70 16.29
CA LEU A 441 8.05 13.75 15.24
C LEU A 441 6.75 14.13 14.53
N ALA A 442 5.74 14.64 15.24
CA ALA A 442 4.52 15.13 14.62
C ALA A 442 4.79 16.25 13.61
N ASP A 443 5.64 17.22 13.97
CA ASP A 443 6.11 18.27 13.06
C ASP A 443 6.83 17.67 11.82
N ASN A 444 7.76 16.74 12.03
CA ASN A 444 8.55 16.15 10.94
C ASN A 444 7.75 15.21 10.03
N MET A 445 6.69 14.59 10.56
CA MET A 445 5.81 13.66 9.86
C MET A 445 4.58 14.35 9.26
N LEU A 446 4.46 15.68 9.41
CA LEU A 446 3.31 16.50 9.01
C LEU A 446 1.98 15.95 9.56
N THR A 447 1.97 15.54 10.83
CA THR A 447 0.82 14.82 11.41
C THR A 447 -0.35 15.75 11.69
N ASP A 448 -0.07 16.97 12.16
CA ASP A 448 -1.12 17.96 12.45
C ASP A 448 -1.75 18.50 11.18
N GLU A 449 -0.95 18.70 10.12
CA GLU A 449 -1.41 19.17 8.81
C GLU A 449 -2.37 18.18 8.15
N ASN A 450 -2.11 16.89 8.30
CA ASN A 450 -2.85 15.81 7.64
C ASN A 450 -3.94 15.17 8.52
N ASN A 451 -4.07 15.54 9.80
CA ASN A 451 -4.90 14.83 10.79
C ASN A 451 -4.61 13.31 10.83
N GLY A 452 -3.33 12.96 10.78
CA GLY A 452 -2.85 11.59 10.66
C GLY A 452 -1.46 11.56 10.03
N THR A 453 -0.87 10.38 9.94
CA THR A 453 0.45 10.23 9.32
C THR A 453 0.34 9.30 8.12
N TYR A 454 0.87 9.74 6.97
CA TYR A 454 1.08 8.87 5.83
C TYR A 454 2.34 8.02 6.01
N ASP A 455 2.35 6.76 5.55
CA ASP A 455 3.47 5.83 5.75
C ASP A 455 4.83 6.38 5.24
N ASP A 456 4.83 7.10 4.12
CA ASP A 456 6.02 7.72 3.53
C ASP A 456 6.53 8.89 4.37
N LEU A 457 5.62 9.73 4.88
CA LEU A 457 5.95 10.81 5.80
C LEU A 457 6.34 10.33 7.19
N PHE A 458 5.80 9.19 7.65
CA PHE A 458 6.27 8.53 8.87
C PHE A 458 7.76 8.20 8.72
N TYR A 459 8.10 7.44 7.67
CA TYR A 459 9.46 6.96 7.45
C TYR A 459 10.41 8.14 7.24
N TYR A 460 10.06 9.07 6.35
CA TYR A 460 10.83 10.28 6.08
C TYR A 460 11.02 11.12 7.35
N GLY A 461 9.94 11.43 8.07
CA GLY A 461 9.97 12.29 9.25
C GLY A 461 10.80 11.71 10.40
N LEU A 462 10.71 10.39 10.62
CA LEU A 462 11.55 9.68 11.57
C LEU A 462 13.02 9.69 11.14
N GLN A 463 13.30 9.49 9.85
CA GLN A 463 14.66 9.54 9.31
C GLN A 463 15.27 10.94 9.47
N GLN A 464 14.54 12.00 9.13
CA GLN A 464 15.00 13.39 9.30
C GLN A 464 15.23 13.73 10.77
N TYR A 465 14.37 13.25 11.67
CA TYR A 465 14.57 13.41 13.10
C TYR A 465 15.88 12.76 13.54
N ILE A 466 16.12 11.50 13.17
CA ILE A 466 17.36 10.78 13.53
C ILE A 466 18.59 11.49 12.96
N LEU A 467 18.55 11.91 11.70
CA LEU A 467 19.66 12.60 11.03
C LEU A 467 20.03 13.91 11.74
N THR A 468 19.03 14.68 12.17
CA THR A 468 19.24 15.94 12.89
C THR A 468 19.62 15.76 14.36
N HIS A 469 19.45 14.55 14.91
CA HIS A 469 19.73 14.22 16.31
C HIS A 469 20.86 13.17 16.46
N GLY A 470 21.95 13.38 15.72
CA GLY A 470 23.21 12.63 15.90
C GLY A 470 23.34 11.37 15.06
N ASN A 471 22.31 10.98 14.32
CA ASN A 471 22.33 9.89 13.34
C ASN A 471 22.85 8.56 13.90
N GLU A 472 22.45 8.23 15.14
CA GLU A 472 22.89 7.03 15.85
C GLU A 472 21.92 5.85 15.72
N LEU A 473 20.79 6.04 15.04
CA LEU A 473 19.81 4.99 14.76
C LEU A 473 19.75 4.74 13.24
N ARG A 474 19.35 3.52 12.86
CA ARG A 474 19.09 3.12 11.48
C ARG A 474 17.64 2.66 11.34
N LEU A 475 17.06 2.94 10.18
CA LEU A 475 15.71 2.55 9.81
C LEU A 475 15.73 1.54 8.68
N ASN A 476 14.74 0.65 8.67
CA ASN A 476 14.37 -0.11 7.48
C ASN A 476 12.85 -0.25 7.40
N ALA A 477 12.34 -0.52 6.20
CA ALA A 477 10.92 -0.72 5.96
C ALA A 477 10.69 -2.05 5.23
N TYR A 478 9.67 -2.79 5.66
CA TYR A 478 9.25 -4.06 5.08
C TYR A 478 7.77 -3.92 4.72
N ARG A 479 7.47 -3.91 3.43
CA ARG A 479 6.09 -3.85 2.91
C ARG A 479 5.54 -5.26 2.75
N ASN A 480 4.25 -5.44 3.03
CA ASN A 480 3.55 -6.73 3.01
C ASN A 480 4.32 -7.85 3.75
N PRO A 481 4.78 -7.60 5.00
CA PRO A 481 5.58 -8.56 5.74
C PRO A 481 4.83 -9.86 5.99
N ASP A 482 5.58 -10.97 5.98
CA ASP A 482 5.09 -12.28 6.38
C ASP A 482 4.94 -12.34 7.91
N TYR A 483 4.04 -13.19 8.41
CA TYR A 483 3.77 -13.27 9.84
C TYR A 483 5.00 -13.73 10.67
N HIS A 484 5.97 -14.42 10.05
CA HIS A 484 7.22 -14.78 10.73
C HIS A 484 8.28 -13.67 10.72
N ASP A 485 8.15 -12.65 9.86
CA ASP A 485 9.05 -11.50 9.86
C ASP A 485 8.98 -10.79 11.21
N PHE A 486 7.80 -10.72 11.82
CA PHE A 486 7.63 -10.17 13.16
C PHE A 486 8.60 -10.79 14.18
N ARG A 487 8.60 -12.12 14.31
CA ARG A 487 9.44 -12.82 15.27
C ARG A 487 10.92 -12.75 14.89
N THR A 488 11.24 -12.88 13.59
CA THR A 488 12.62 -12.80 13.10
C THR A 488 13.22 -11.43 13.35
N LEU A 489 12.52 -10.35 12.98
CA LEU A 489 12.98 -8.97 13.17
C LEU A 489 13.07 -8.60 14.67
N LEU A 490 12.07 -8.97 15.48
CA LEU A 490 12.01 -8.62 16.91
C LEU A 490 13.00 -9.43 17.77
N GLN A 491 13.05 -10.75 17.58
CA GLN A 491 13.76 -11.67 18.48
C GLN A 491 15.11 -12.09 17.93
N GLU A 492 15.22 -12.44 16.65
CA GLU A 492 16.49 -12.84 16.07
C GLU A 492 17.38 -11.61 15.84
N ARG A 493 16.84 -10.59 15.16
CA ARG A 493 17.56 -9.37 14.79
C ARG A 493 17.60 -8.30 15.89
N GLU A 494 16.91 -8.51 17.01
CA GLU A 494 16.84 -7.58 18.16
C GLU A 494 16.43 -6.14 17.78
N LEU A 495 15.52 -6.02 16.81
CA LEU A 495 15.02 -4.73 16.33
C LEU A 495 13.73 -4.36 17.06
N ILE A 496 13.49 -3.06 17.27
CA ILE A 496 12.14 -2.60 17.65
C ILE A 496 11.31 -2.41 16.38
N LEU A 497 10.06 -2.89 16.42
CA LEU A 497 9.17 -2.92 15.28
C LEU A 497 8.03 -1.92 15.50
N ILE A 498 7.80 -1.06 14.52
CA ILE A 498 6.58 -0.25 14.40
C ILE A 498 5.74 -0.89 13.31
N LEU A 499 4.50 -1.24 13.64
CA LEU A 499 3.55 -1.95 12.78
C LEU A 499 2.55 -0.95 12.22
N GLY A 500 2.43 -0.84 10.90
CA GLY A 500 1.38 -0.09 10.22
C GLY A 500 0.23 -1.02 9.84
N LEU A 501 -0.96 -0.78 10.43
CA LEU A 501 -2.14 -1.62 10.27
C LEU A 501 -3.24 -0.91 9.48
N SER A 502 -3.76 -1.52 8.41
CA SER A 502 -4.96 -1.05 7.69
C SER A 502 -6.22 -1.73 8.25
N GLY A 503 -7.38 -1.12 8.03
CA GLY A 503 -8.65 -1.54 8.62
C GLY A 503 -9.35 -0.39 9.35
N GLU A 504 -10.30 -0.71 10.23
CA GLU A 504 -11.11 0.26 10.96
C GLU A 504 -10.87 0.16 12.47
N PRO A 505 -10.07 1.05 13.08
CA PRO A 505 -9.31 2.13 12.46
C PRO A 505 -7.99 1.66 11.82
N GLY A 506 -7.40 2.52 10.97
CA GLY A 506 -6.00 2.40 10.55
C GLY A 506 -5.07 3.04 11.57
N LEU A 507 -4.02 2.34 12.00
CA LEU A 507 -3.17 2.79 13.10
C LEU A 507 -1.75 2.25 13.07
N TYR A 508 -0.88 2.84 13.90
CA TYR A 508 0.44 2.31 14.21
C TYR A 508 0.50 1.68 15.60
N LEU A 509 1.21 0.56 15.73
CA LEU A 509 1.51 -0.12 17.01
C LEU A 509 3.01 -0.35 17.16
N VAL A 510 3.51 -0.60 18.37
CA VAL A 510 4.91 -1.04 18.58
C VAL A 510 4.95 -2.48 19.08
N GLY A 511 5.70 -3.35 18.41
CA GLY A 511 5.93 -4.73 18.87
C GLY A 511 6.73 -4.75 20.18
N ALA A 512 6.20 -5.43 21.19
CA ALA A 512 6.78 -5.54 22.53
C ALA A 512 7.15 -6.98 22.92
N GLY A 513 6.58 -7.99 22.25
CA GLY A 513 6.93 -9.38 22.53
C GLY A 513 6.22 -10.39 21.64
N VAL A 514 6.64 -11.65 21.75
CA VAL A 514 6.08 -12.82 21.08
C VAL A 514 6.13 -14.00 22.04
N ALA A 515 5.08 -14.81 22.04
CA ALA A 515 4.90 -15.92 22.98
C ALA A 515 4.49 -17.20 22.27
N GLY A 516 5.02 -18.32 22.78
CA GLY A 516 4.73 -19.67 22.31
C GLY A 516 5.17 -19.96 20.88
N LEU A 517 4.54 -20.99 20.31
CA LEU A 517 4.58 -21.32 18.90
C LEU A 517 3.25 -20.95 18.25
N GLU A 518 3.19 -21.12 16.94
CA GLU A 518 1.95 -21.06 16.19
C GLU A 518 0.90 -22.01 16.80
N ASP A 519 -0.31 -21.48 17.05
CA ASP A 519 -1.42 -22.25 17.61
C ASP A 519 -2.11 -23.13 16.54
N ASP A 520 -3.12 -23.89 16.96
CA ASP A 520 -3.91 -24.77 16.10
C ASP A 520 -4.73 -24.03 15.01
N GLN A 521 -4.70 -22.69 15.05
CA GLN A 521 -5.37 -21.80 14.10
C GLN A 521 -4.37 -20.98 13.27
N GLU A 522 -3.10 -21.38 13.26
CA GLU A 522 -2.04 -20.73 12.50
C GLU A 522 -1.75 -19.27 12.96
N ARG A 523 -1.75 -19.05 14.29
CA ARG A 523 -1.54 -17.72 14.89
C ARG A 523 -0.40 -17.69 15.91
N TYR A 524 0.33 -16.57 15.95
CA TYR A 524 1.23 -16.21 17.06
C TYR A 524 0.53 -15.32 18.08
N ALA A 525 0.76 -15.58 19.36
CA ALA A 525 0.50 -14.60 20.40
C ALA A 525 1.63 -13.56 20.41
N ILE A 526 1.29 -12.28 20.30
CA ILE A 526 2.24 -11.17 20.35
C ILE A 526 1.78 -10.13 21.38
N LYS A 527 2.73 -9.33 21.84
CA LYS A 527 2.49 -8.16 22.68
C LYS A 527 2.76 -6.90 21.90
N VAL A 528 1.89 -5.92 22.03
CA VAL A 528 2.00 -4.62 21.34
C VAL A 528 1.78 -3.48 22.32
N SER A 529 2.59 -2.43 22.23
CA SER A 529 2.33 -1.14 22.88
C SER A 529 1.38 -0.34 22.00
N ASP A 530 0.19 -0.06 22.53
CA ASP A 530 -0.88 0.64 21.85
C ASP A 530 -0.88 2.14 22.23
N PRO A 531 -0.65 3.05 21.26
CA PRO A 531 -0.66 4.48 21.51
C PRO A 531 -2.06 5.03 21.83
N LEU A 532 -3.14 4.37 21.42
CA LEU A 532 -4.52 4.85 21.64
C LEU A 532 -4.94 4.71 23.09
N THR A 533 -4.57 3.60 23.72
CA THR A 533 -4.86 3.33 25.14
C THR A 533 -3.72 3.66 26.08
N GLY A 534 -2.50 3.83 25.56
CA GLY A 534 -1.28 3.98 26.35
C GLY A 534 -0.98 2.74 27.19
N SER A 535 -1.24 1.55 26.65
CA SER A 535 -1.08 0.28 27.35
C SER A 535 -0.39 -0.78 26.50
N ILE A 536 0.17 -1.83 27.13
CA ILE A 536 0.63 -3.03 26.42
C ILE A 536 -0.51 -4.04 26.40
N MET A 537 -0.81 -4.57 25.22
CA MET A 537 -1.88 -5.52 24.98
C MET A 537 -1.34 -6.84 24.45
N ASP A 538 -2.02 -7.94 24.82
CA ASP A 538 -1.83 -9.25 24.22
C ASP A 538 -2.78 -9.38 23.01
N VAL A 539 -2.22 -9.61 21.83
CA VAL A 539 -2.97 -9.74 20.56
C VAL A 539 -2.48 -10.96 19.77
N TYR A 540 -3.16 -11.26 18.67
CA TYR A 540 -2.81 -12.37 17.78
C TYR A 540 -2.36 -11.88 16.42
N LEU A 541 -1.38 -12.55 15.82
CA LEU A 541 -0.89 -12.34 14.46
C LEU A 541 -1.10 -13.63 13.66
N ARG A 542 -1.63 -13.55 12.44
CA ARG A 542 -1.87 -14.72 11.57
C ARG A 542 -1.34 -14.53 10.15
N ASN A 543 -1.15 -15.64 9.45
CA ASN A 543 -0.84 -15.67 8.02
C ASN A 543 -2.10 -15.54 7.16
N THR A 544 -2.00 -14.87 6.00
CA THR A 544 -3.08 -14.78 5.00
C THR A 544 -2.71 -15.38 3.63
N GLY A 545 -1.53 -15.97 3.47
CA GLY A 545 -1.08 -16.54 2.19
C GLY A 545 -0.62 -15.48 1.18
N GLY A 546 -0.21 -14.31 1.68
CA GLY A 546 0.31 -13.18 0.90
C GLY A 546 0.66 -11.95 1.75
N GLY A 547 0.74 -12.12 3.07
CA GLY A 547 0.93 -11.08 4.07
C GLY A 547 0.55 -11.59 5.46
N ALA A 548 0.34 -10.68 6.40
CA ALA A 548 -0.08 -11.01 7.75
C ALA A 548 -1.20 -10.09 8.24
N GLU A 549 -1.96 -10.54 9.23
CA GLU A 549 -2.98 -9.73 9.90
C GLU A 549 -2.80 -9.76 11.42
N VAL A 550 -3.06 -8.63 12.08
CA VAL A 550 -3.08 -8.48 13.54
C VAL A 550 -4.52 -8.36 14.02
N TYR A 551 -4.87 -9.11 15.06
CA TYR A 551 -6.18 -9.02 15.71
C TYR A 551 -6.20 -7.85 16.69
N TYR A 552 -6.90 -6.78 16.34
CA TYR A 552 -6.96 -5.54 17.10
C TYR A 552 -8.42 -5.07 17.23
N ASP A 553 -8.80 -4.61 18.41
CA ASP A 553 -10.15 -4.10 18.76
C ASP A 553 -11.35 -4.93 18.24
N GLY A 554 -11.21 -6.26 18.21
CA GLY A 554 -12.29 -7.17 17.83
C GLY A 554 -12.30 -7.59 16.35
N SER A 555 -11.43 -7.02 15.50
CA SER A 555 -11.29 -7.32 14.07
C SER A 555 -9.87 -7.70 13.67
N TRP A 556 -9.72 -8.29 12.48
CA TRP A 556 -8.42 -8.51 11.85
C TRP A 556 -8.06 -7.31 10.99
N HIS A 557 -6.84 -6.82 11.14
CA HIS A 557 -6.28 -5.69 10.42
C HIS A 557 -5.08 -6.18 9.60
N ASN A 558 -4.96 -5.78 8.34
CA ASN A 558 -3.78 -6.17 7.55
C ASN A 558 -2.55 -5.44 8.09
N LEU A 559 -1.46 -6.19 8.22
CA LEU A 559 -0.14 -5.66 8.51
C LEU A 559 0.51 -5.28 7.17
N ASP A 560 0.35 -4.02 6.76
CA ASP A 560 0.85 -3.56 5.46
C ASP A 560 2.34 -3.23 5.53
N LEU A 561 2.83 -2.82 6.71
CA LEU A 561 4.15 -2.24 6.88
C LEU A 561 4.75 -2.60 8.24
N ILE A 562 6.02 -3.02 8.25
CA ILE A 562 6.89 -2.98 9.44
C ILE A 562 8.00 -1.97 9.19
N ILE A 563 8.11 -0.97 10.05
CA ILE A 563 9.29 -0.11 10.15
C ILE A 563 10.14 -0.59 11.31
N THR A 564 11.41 -0.87 11.06
CA THR A 564 12.36 -1.27 12.10
C THR A 564 13.26 -0.12 12.49
N VAL A 565 13.56 -0.02 13.79
CA VAL A 565 14.54 0.93 14.32
C VAL A 565 15.63 0.14 15.03
N ALA A 566 16.90 0.47 14.75
CA ALA A 566 18.04 -0.13 15.43
C ALA A 566 19.08 0.91 15.83
N GLY A 567 19.83 0.67 16.91
CA GLY A 567 21.08 1.38 17.14
C GLY A 567 22.06 1.13 15.99
N TYR A 568 22.74 2.17 15.50
CA TYR A 568 23.61 2.08 14.33
C TYR A 568 24.77 1.08 14.54
N THR A 569 25.29 1.03 15.77
CA THR A 569 26.35 0.09 16.18
C THR A 569 25.81 -1.19 16.83
N HIS A 570 24.50 -1.40 16.84
CA HIS A 570 23.92 -2.58 17.45
C HIS A 570 24.24 -3.83 16.64
N THR A 571 24.76 -4.85 17.32
CA THR A 571 25.14 -6.15 16.76
C THR A 571 24.52 -7.26 17.58
N VAL A 572 23.85 -8.18 16.91
CA VAL A 572 23.31 -9.40 17.52
C VAL A 572 24.45 -10.38 17.77
N THR A 573 24.49 -10.94 18.98
CA THR A 573 25.43 -12.03 19.31
C THR A 573 24.81 -13.37 18.91
N ARG A 574 25.58 -14.20 18.21
CA ARG A 574 25.19 -15.54 17.78
C ARG A 574 26.32 -16.52 18.08
N ASP A 575 25.96 -17.78 18.31
CA ASP A 575 26.90 -18.87 18.51
C ASP A 575 27.32 -19.44 17.16
N PHE A 576 28.62 -19.45 16.89
CA PHE A 576 29.16 -19.96 15.64
C PHE A 576 28.95 -21.47 15.52
N ILE A 577 28.34 -21.92 14.42
CA ILE A 577 28.16 -23.34 14.10
C ILE A 577 29.32 -23.81 13.20
N GLY A 578 29.49 -23.15 12.07
CA GLY A 578 30.40 -23.56 11.02
C GLY A 578 30.45 -22.59 9.86
N ALA A 579 31.35 -22.85 8.91
CA ALA A 579 31.43 -22.07 7.69
C ALA A 579 31.87 -22.94 6.51
N ASP A 580 31.38 -22.61 5.33
CA ASP A 580 31.75 -23.23 4.06
C ASP A 580 32.38 -22.17 3.15
N ASN A 581 33.56 -22.47 2.62
CA ASN A 581 34.29 -21.64 1.66
C ASN A 581 34.64 -22.41 0.38
N ASN A 582 33.96 -23.55 0.16
CA ASN A 582 34.18 -24.40 -0.99
C ASN A 582 33.22 -24.07 -2.13
N VAL A 583 33.68 -23.21 -3.05
CA VAL A 583 33.02 -22.80 -4.30
C VAL A 583 32.60 -23.93 -5.27
N SER A 584 32.71 -25.21 -4.88
CA SER A 584 32.44 -26.37 -5.76
C SER A 584 31.41 -27.37 -5.22
N GLY A 585 30.81 -27.13 -4.05
CA GLY A 585 29.76 -27.96 -3.45
C GLY A 585 28.60 -27.11 -2.91
N GLY A 586 27.42 -27.69 -2.73
CA GLY A 586 26.32 -27.01 -2.04
C GLY A 586 26.80 -26.49 -0.68
N TRP A 587 26.38 -25.27 -0.33
CA TRP A 587 26.87 -24.56 0.84
C TRP A 587 26.34 -25.22 2.11
N THR A 588 27.21 -25.99 2.77
CA THR A 588 26.78 -26.90 3.85
C THR A 588 27.71 -26.89 5.05
N THR A 589 27.15 -27.17 6.23
CA THR A 589 27.94 -27.42 7.44
C THR A 589 27.25 -28.38 8.38
N GLU A 590 27.99 -29.18 9.14
CA GLU A 590 27.40 -30.05 10.17
C GLU A 590 27.24 -29.28 11.49
N TRP A 591 26.02 -29.23 12.00
CA TRP A 591 25.75 -28.75 13.35
C TRP A 591 25.80 -29.92 14.33
N ASN A 592 26.79 -29.93 15.21
CA ASN A 592 27.05 -31.02 16.16
C ASN A 592 27.27 -30.53 17.61
N THR A 593 26.81 -29.32 17.93
CA THR A 593 27.00 -28.70 19.24
C THR A 593 26.02 -29.29 20.26
N TYR A 594 26.50 -30.08 21.21
CA TYR A 594 25.66 -30.77 22.21
C TYR A 594 25.18 -29.89 23.38
N ASP A 595 25.55 -28.60 23.41
CA ASP A 595 25.16 -27.66 24.47
C ASP A 595 23.83 -26.94 24.19
N ILE A 596 23.03 -27.44 23.25
CA ILE A 596 21.65 -26.97 23.02
C ILE A 596 20.66 -27.79 23.85
N PHE A 597 19.57 -27.17 24.29
CA PHE A 597 18.58 -27.78 25.17
C PHE A 597 17.48 -28.48 24.38
N GLN A 598 17.14 -29.71 24.78
CA GLN A 598 15.96 -30.42 24.28
C GLN A 598 14.70 -29.57 24.50
N ASP A 599 13.73 -29.68 23.58
CA ASP A 599 12.46 -28.95 23.59
C ASP A 599 12.60 -27.41 23.58
N SER A 600 13.70 -26.91 23.02
CA SER A 600 13.97 -25.46 22.91
C SER A 600 14.05 -25.00 21.46
N LEU A 601 13.66 -23.75 21.21
CA LEU A 601 13.71 -23.15 19.88
C LEU A 601 15.07 -22.50 19.62
N TYR A 602 15.52 -22.59 18.38
CA TYR A 602 16.74 -21.95 17.92
C TYR A 602 16.49 -21.26 16.58
N PHE A 603 17.00 -20.04 16.46
CA PHE A 603 17.25 -19.44 15.17
C PHE A 603 18.56 -19.97 14.61
N MET A 604 18.55 -20.25 13.33
CA MET A 604 19.72 -20.51 12.53
C MET A 604 19.82 -19.44 11.47
N THR A 605 20.97 -18.79 11.41
CA THR A 605 21.23 -17.71 10.47
C THR A 605 22.42 -18.09 9.62
N ALA A 606 22.20 -18.13 8.31
CA ALA A 606 23.24 -18.29 7.31
C ALA A 606 23.54 -16.91 6.71
N THR A 607 24.79 -16.47 6.78
CA THR A 607 25.28 -15.25 6.15
C THR A 607 26.14 -15.64 4.96
N VAL A 608 25.75 -15.21 3.77
CA VAL A 608 26.52 -15.40 2.53
C VAL A 608 27.35 -14.15 2.31
N THR A 609 28.58 -14.32 1.85
CA THR A 609 29.48 -13.20 1.49
C THR A 609 30.14 -13.52 0.16
N ASP A 610 30.12 -12.57 -0.77
CA ASP A 610 30.75 -12.67 -2.08
C ASP A 610 32.24 -12.29 -2.06
N ALA A 611 32.89 -12.26 -3.23
CA ALA A 611 34.30 -11.93 -3.38
C ALA A 611 34.61 -10.43 -3.15
N GLU A 612 33.63 -9.56 -3.35
CA GLU A 612 33.67 -8.11 -3.15
C GLU A 612 33.40 -7.72 -1.68
N GLY A 613 32.97 -8.68 -0.86
CA GLY A 613 32.69 -8.53 0.55
C GLY A 613 31.28 -8.02 0.87
N ARG A 614 30.34 -8.08 -0.08
CA ARG A 614 28.92 -7.83 0.16
C ARG A 614 28.31 -9.08 0.78
N SER A 615 27.27 -8.90 1.58
CA SER A 615 26.70 -10.01 2.34
C SER A 615 25.22 -9.82 2.61
N ASP A 616 24.46 -10.90 2.55
CA ASP A 616 23.10 -10.98 3.06
C ASP A 616 22.93 -12.21 3.96
N MET A 617 21.83 -12.24 4.72
CA MET A 617 21.54 -13.31 5.67
C MET A 617 20.10 -13.78 5.63
N LYS A 618 19.92 -15.10 5.76
CA LYS A 618 18.62 -15.75 5.92
C LYS A 618 18.57 -16.48 7.24
N THR A 619 17.40 -16.41 7.87
CA THR A 619 17.14 -17.06 9.15
C THR A 619 16.03 -18.10 8.99
N SER A 620 16.26 -19.28 9.54
CA SER A 620 15.23 -20.29 9.82
C SER A 620 15.08 -20.46 11.33
N MET A 621 13.88 -20.82 11.79
CA MET A 621 13.61 -21.15 13.19
C MET A 621 13.21 -22.61 13.28
N SER A 622 13.84 -23.34 14.19
CA SER A 622 13.63 -24.78 14.36
C SER A 622 13.48 -25.15 15.83
N LEU A 623 12.67 -26.18 16.09
CA LEU A 623 12.56 -26.79 17.41
C LEU A 623 13.64 -27.87 17.55
N HIS A 624 14.54 -27.73 18.53
CA HIS A 624 15.40 -28.84 18.87
C HIS A 624 14.62 -29.87 19.67
N ARG A 625 14.28 -30.97 19.02
CA ARG A 625 13.70 -32.13 19.65
C ARG A 625 14.20 -33.34 18.90
N CYS A 626 15.14 -34.05 19.50
CA CYS A 626 15.34 -35.44 19.13
C CYS A 626 14.05 -36.16 19.48
N GLN A 627 13.27 -36.56 18.47
CA GLN A 627 12.36 -37.68 18.68
C GLN A 627 13.26 -38.77 19.22
N SER A 628 13.12 -39.09 20.50
CA SER A 628 13.38 -40.45 20.91
C SER A 628 12.44 -41.27 20.02
N VAL A 629 12.95 -41.76 18.89
CA VAL A 629 12.61 -43.13 18.53
C VAL A 629 13.21 -43.91 19.68
N SER A 630 12.50 -43.90 20.79
CA SER A 630 12.83 -44.68 21.93
C SER A 630 12.74 -46.09 21.38
N ASP A 631 13.89 -46.72 21.19
CA ASP A 631 13.93 -48.09 20.70
C ASP A 631 12.97 -48.88 21.60
N PRO A 632 12.09 -49.70 21.02
CA PRO A 632 11.11 -50.37 21.85
C PRO A 632 11.79 -51.08 23.03
N GLY A 633 11.36 -50.73 24.24
CA GLY A 633 11.94 -51.19 25.50
C GLY A 633 12.93 -50.25 26.20
N ASP A 634 13.32 -49.13 25.60
CA ASP A 634 14.15 -48.08 26.23
C ASP A 634 13.24 -47.04 26.91
N PHE A 635 12.93 -47.25 28.19
CA PHE A 635 11.97 -46.41 28.94
C PHE A 635 12.63 -45.23 29.66
N ASN A 636 13.94 -45.33 29.90
CA ASN A 636 14.73 -44.27 30.52
C ASN A 636 15.46 -43.38 29.50
N ASP A 637 15.36 -43.70 28.21
CA ASP A 637 15.96 -43.00 27.07
C ASP A 637 17.49 -42.90 27.18
N ASP A 638 18.11 -43.95 27.72
CA ASP A 638 19.57 -44.03 27.86
C ASP A 638 20.30 -44.53 26.59
N GLY A 639 19.51 -44.84 25.54
CA GLY A 639 19.96 -45.30 24.24
C GLY A 639 20.25 -46.81 24.18
N THR A 640 19.95 -47.56 25.24
CA THR A 640 20.20 -49.01 25.30
C THR A 640 19.13 -49.79 26.07
N VAL A 641 18.41 -50.69 25.40
CA VAL A 641 17.44 -51.58 26.08
C VAL A 641 18.16 -52.58 26.99
N ASN A 642 18.12 -52.36 28.30
CA ASN A 642 18.86 -53.12 29.29
C ASN A 642 18.08 -53.30 30.62
N VAL A 643 18.74 -53.79 31.67
CA VAL A 643 18.09 -54.03 32.97
C VAL A 643 17.67 -52.72 33.66
N GLY A 644 18.31 -51.60 33.30
CA GLY A 644 17.94 -50.24 33.70
C GLY A 644 16.50 -49.90 33.34
N ASP A 645 16.02 -50.31 32.17
CA ASP A 645 14.65 -50.11 31.70
C ASP A 645 13.61 -50.87 32.52
N ALA A 646 13.92 -52.12 32.84
CA ALA A 646 13.08 -52.92 33.73
C ALA A 646 13.01 -52.30 35.13
N LEU A 647 14.12 -51.74 35.64
CA LEU A 647 14.15 -51.03 36.90
C LEU A 647 13.35 -49.73 36.83
N TYR A 648 13.45 -48.99 35.72
CA TYR A 648 12.71 -47.75 35.48
C TYR A 648 11.20 -48.00 35.49
N LEU A 649 10.71 -49.04 34.78
CA LEU A 649 9.30 -49.44 34.85
C LEU A 649 8.85 -49.87 36.24
N ILE A 650 9.71 -50.55 37.02
CA ILE A 650 9.39 -50.88 38.42
C ILE A 650 9.22 -49.61 39.25
N GLU A 651 10.05 -48.59 39.03
CA GLU A 651 9.94 -47.32 39.74
C GLU A 651 8.67 -46.56 39.34
N TYR A 652 8.36 -46.49 38.04
CA TYR A 652 7.14 -45.89 37.52
C TYR A 652 5.86 -46.59 38.05
N ILE A 653 5.75 -47.91 37.87
CA ILE A 653 4.53 -48.67 38.17
C ILE A 653 4.30 -48.84 39.70
N TYR A 654 5.37 -48.97 40.50
CA TYR A 654 5.25 -49.36 41.91
C TYR A 654 5.80 -48.35 42.92
N LYS A 655 6.47 -47.27 42.50
CA LYS A 655 7.13 -46.34 43.43
C LYS A 655 6.86 -44.86 43.12
N ASP A 656 5.82 -44.54 42.38
CA ASP A 656 5.49 -43.16 41.95
C ASP A 656 6.69 -42.48 41.25
N GLY A 657 7.46 -43.27 40.48
CA GLY A 657 8.56 -42.77 39.66
C GLY A 657 8.09 -41.96 38.46
N PRO A 658 8.99 -41.26 37.76
CA PRO A 658 8.68 -40.52 36.55
C PRO A 658 8.11 -41.44 35.44
N GLU A 659 7.22 -40.90 34.62
CA GLU A 659 6.68 -41.58 33.44
C GLU A 659 7.82 -41.96 32.46
N PRO A 660 7.66 -43.04 31.67
CA PRO A 660 8.57 -43.34 30.56
C PRO A 660 8.69 -42.16 29.60
N VAL A 661 9.91 -41.92 29.11
CA VAL A 661 10.17 -40.90 28.10
C VAL A 661 9.35 -41.22 26.85
N GLY A 662 8.64 -40.26 26.25
CA GLY A 662 7.71 -40.52 25.14
C GLY A 662 6.27 -40.90 25.56
N GLY A 663 5.98 -40.94 26.86
CA GLY A 663 4.62 -40.94 27.42
C GLY A 663 4.22 -42.21 28.18
N PRO A 664 3.16 -42.13 29.02
CA PRO A 664 2.79 -43.20 29.95
C PRO A 664 2.32 -44.48 29.24
N GLY A 665 1.77 -44.36 28.02
CA GLY A 665 1.32 -45.51 27.22
C GLY A 665 2.45 -46.46 26.82
N ARG A 666 3.71 -46.02 26.82
CA ARG A 666 4.86 -46.89 26.53
C ARG A 666 5.10 -47.94 27.60
N ALA A 667 4.59 -47.74 28.81
CA ALA A 667 4.76 -48.71 29.88
C ALA A 667 3.99 -50.03 29.65
N ASP A 668 3.08 -50.08 28.66
CA ASP A 668 2.49 -51.31 28.14
C ASP A 668 3.45 -51.97 27.13
N ALA A 669 4.50 -52.58 27.65
CA ALA A 669 5.57 -53.16 26.83
C ALA A 669 5.09 -54.36 26.00
N ASN A 670 4.02 -55.01 26.44
CA ASN A 670 3.50 -56.24 25.83
C ASN A 670 2.30 -56.01 24.88
N CYS A 671 1.78 -54.78 24.81
CA CYS A 671 0.63 -54.36 24.01
C CYS A 671 -0.68 -55.08 24.36
N ASP A 672 -0.97 -55.25 25.66
CA ASP A 672 -2.22 -55.83 26.16
C ASP A 672 -3.24 -54.80 26.67
N ASP A 673 -2.97 -53.51 26.47
CA ASP A 673 -3.73 -52.34 26.93
C ASP A 673 -3.74 -52.17 28.47
N ASN A 674 -2.90 -52.90 29.21
CA ASN A 674 -2.75 -52.75 30.66
C ASN A 674 -1.29 -52.48 31.03
N ILE A 675 -1.07 -51.50 31.91
CA ILE A 675 0.25 -51.20 32.47
C ILE A 675 0.35 -51.90 33.83
N ASP A 676 1.04 -53.04 33.90
CA ASP A 676 1.16 -53.84 35.11
C ASP A 676 2.49 -54.63 35.25
N LEU A 677 2.52 -55.65 36.11
CA LEU A 677 3.70 -56.48 36.32
C LEU A 677 4.15 -57.24 35.06
N ASN A 678 3.22 -57.55 34.17
CA ASN A 678 3.48 -58.34 32.97
C ASN A 678 4.37 -57.59 31.99
N ASP A 679 4.29 -56.26 31.93
CA ASP A 679 5.17 -55.41 31.11
C ASP A 679 6.61 -55.44 31.60
N ILE A 680 6.81 -55.33 32.91
CA ILE A 680 8.12 -55.47 33.54
C ILE A 680 8.71 -56.85 33.23
N ILE A 681 7.90 -57.92 33.36
CA ILE A 681 8.33 -59.28 33.04
C ILE A 681 8.66 -59.43 31.54
N PHE A 682 7.90 -58.78 30.67
CA PHE A 682 8.11 -58.79 29.22
C PHE A 682 9.48 -58.22 28.87
N ILE A 683 9.83 -57.08 29.44
CA ILE A 683 11.11 -56.41 29.21
C ILE A 683 12.28 -57.19 29.79
N ILE A 684 12.14 -57.78 30.98
CA ILE A 684 13.18 -58.65 31.55
C ILE A 684 13.45 -59.84 30.62
N LYS A 685 12.42 -60.44 30.01
CA LYS A 685 12.59 -61.55 29.06
C LYS A 685 13.28 -61.11 27.78
N TYR A 686 12.91 -59.94 27.25
CA TYR A 686 13.54 -59.37 26.07
C TYR A 686 15.03 -59.09 26.29
N VAL A 687 15.38 -58.42 27.40
CA VAL A 687 16.78 -58.10 27.78
C VAL A 687 17.63 -59.36 27.98
N LEU A 688 17.03 -60.47 28.43
CA LEU A 688 17.70 -61.76 28.57
C LEU A 688 17.74 -62.60 27.27
N ALA A 689 17.25 -62.06 26.15
CA ALA A 689 17.11 -62.73 24.86
C ALA A 689 16.23 -63.99 24.89
N GLU A 690 15.23 -64.01 25.77
CA GLU A 690 14.25 -65.11 25.95
C GLU A 690 12.83 -64.72 25.51
N GLY A 691 12.62 -63.51 24.95
CA GLY A 691 11.32 -62.98 24.55
C GLY A 691 11.36 -62.17 23.25
N ASP A 692 10.17 -61.83 22.74
CA ASP A 692 9.99 -60.98 21.56
C ASP A 692 10.31 -59.50 21.89
N ALA A 693 10.56 -58.69 20.86
CA ALA A 693 10.76 -57.26 21.04
C ALA A 693 9.47 -56.59 21.54
N PRO A 694 9.56 -55.65 22.50
CA PRO A 694 8.43 -54.87 22.97
C PRO A 694 7.89 -53.97 21.85
N CYS A 695 6.65 -53.51 22.02
CA CYS A 695 5.97 -52.74 20.98
C CYS A 695 6.18 -51.22 21.08
N TYR A 696 6.65 -50.72 22.23
CA TYR A 696 6.91 -49.31 22.52
C TYR A 696 8.24 -49.08 23.18
#